data_AF-A0A7W4EZY9-F1
#
_entry.id   AF-A0A7W4EZY9-F1
#
_cell.length_a   1.000
_cell.length_b   1.000
_cell.length_c   1.000
_cell.angle_alpha   90.00
_cell.angle_beta   90.00
_cell.angle_gamma   90.00
#
_symmetry.space_group_name_H-M   'P 1'
#
loop_
_entity.id
_entity.type
_entity.pdbx_description
1 polymer ?
#
loop_
_entity_poly.entity_id
_entity_poly.type
_entity_poly.pdbx_seq_one_letter_code
_entity_poly.pdbx_strand_id
1 'polypeptide(L)'
;MKKNIILLGLLATTSLAFAQSGKVGVNTSNPEATLDIKPSAANAVTSATTNEGILIPRVSRDRLKSIATANLKESTLVYVDNISGTTNPVTSNVTSKGFYYYSSTENKWVKIAEGAIQEQDLRLVGANNHITQDAGKGGNGTDAGTGGYNIAIGKHSLFSIAGGTQNIAIGENSLYSNRGGIGNIALGNSTLYNNQGGVDNIAIGNRALLNGSSGAIGNIAIGREALMSGGDGVAIGLNALRSSIGGYNTAIGYHTLKENTSGKNNIAIGEYSLRDNTTGNDNIALGNGALLLNTTGNSNFGFGTNALRNNTTGNNNIAMGATALFNNTTGLDNVALGAGALFNNTIGTNNIGLGTNSLRTNTTGKDNVALGSTALFANTTGVNNIAIGTNGLRNNTTGNNNIGFGTNTLRLNTTGERNIAIGDGTLSGNTIGSYNVGLGISTLNSNTVGVANIGLGVNTLSKNINGNSNIGIGNSALFENVSGNYNIAIGHHPLSKATTAGHNIAIGYGALEENLTGSYNIAAGTYALAKNTSGQHNNAQGLNALVNNVTGNNNTAIGNGAGEWVKGHNNVHLGSSTFPVSNTAELDNVVVIGNGINASELTASSGQDNTIILGYKKGHNRSPNIGVGTYKPDAKLHIEANGPTAIKIVDTNQGAGKVLTSDANGVGTWKDVELFKGAPAVGRFTWNAGVRLGNSRWNKIATVVVKPGTNMVFVKLHILSSQVPHPTKAYTRVYVGLKDVGANNGYTNEKPVYTMFHPYLEHDYELVGNFIYNNNTNSYQTLYLNLQSDVPNIIRSAFEYDTSASQVYGTTWYENWFYSVPVN
;
A
#
# COMPACT_ATOMS: atom_id res chain seq x y z
N MET A 1 34.83 -156.28 -17.90
CA MET A 1 35.60 -157.13 -16.97
C MET A 1 35.55 -156.52 -15.56
N LYS A 2 35.09 -157.30 -14.57
CA LYS A 2 35.36 -157.31 -13.11
C LYS A 2 35.77 -155.98 -12.43
N LYS A 3 34.94 -155.38 -11.53
CA LYS A 3 34.64 -155.69 -10.10
C LYS A 3 35.57 -154.99 -9.08
N ASN A 4 34.92 -154.36 -8.09
CA ASN A 4 35.30 -154.15 -6.67
C ASN A 4 36.17 -152.92 -6.30
N ILE A 5 36.06 -152.21 -5.15
CA ILE A 5 35.21 -152.18 -3.92
C ILE A 5 35.61 -150.87 -3.15
N ILE A 6 34.66 -150.01 -2.69
CA ILE A 6 34.31 -149.62 -1.28
C ILE A 6 35.50 -149.06 -0.44
N LEU A 7 35.50 -147.96 0.36
CA LEU A 7 34.56 -147.48 1.39
C LEU A 7 35.07 -146.18 2.09
N LEU A 8 34.15 -145.55 2.85
CA LEU A 8 34.22 -144.50 3.90
C LEU A 8 33.92 -143.07 3.41
N GLY A 9 32.83 -142.39 3.79
CA GLY A 9 31.98 -142.51 4.97
C GLY A 9 31.99 -141.14 5.69
N LEU A 10 31.11 -140.21 5.30
CA LEU A 10 29.91 -139.79 6.05
C LEU A 10 30.17 -138.81 7.21
N LEU A 11 29.89 -137.52 6.97
CA LEU A 11 29.40 -136.52 7.94
C LEU A 11 28.75 -135.37 7.11
N ALA A 12 27.47 -135.50 6.75
CA ALA A 12 26.31 -134.91 7.46
C ALA A 12 26.35 -133.35 7.43
N THR A 13 25.82 -132.71 6.38
CA THR A 13 24.47 -132.09 6.27
C THR A 13 24.26 -130.77 7.02
N THR A 14 23.66 -129.81 6.29
CA THR A 14 23.08 -128.49 6.68
C THR A 14 24.10 -127.33 6.70
N SER A 15 23.98 -126.23 5.94
CA SER A 15 22.80 -125.45 5.55
C SER A 15 22.93 -124.66 4.23
N LEU A 16 21.76 -124.39 3.65
CA LEU A 16 21.45 -123.52 2.50
C LEU A 16 22.04 -122.09 2.56
N ALA A 17 22.24 -121.55 1.34
CA ALA A 17 22.12 -120.15 0.89
C ALA A 17 23.15 -119.13 1.44
N PHE A 18 23.92 -118.37 0.64
CA PHE A 18 23.56 -117.57 -0.53
C PHE A 18 24.72 -117.42 -1.53
N ALA A 19 24.37 -117.13 -2.78
CA ALA A 19 25.27 -116.69 -3.85
C ALA A 19 26.02 -115.39 -3.50
N GLN A 20 27.26 -115.25 -3.97
CA GLN A 20 27.73 -113.98 -4.53
C GLN A 20 28.84 -114.22 -5.57
N SER A 21 28.62 -113.62 -6.73
CA SER A 21 29.52 -113.50 -7.89
C SER A 21 30.94 -113.08 -7.51
N GLY A 22 31.95 -113.66 -8.18
CA GLY A 22 33.38 -113.50 -7.90
C GLY A 22 33.88 -112.06 -7.79
N LYS A 23 33.87 -111.52 -6.57
CA LYS A 23 34.54 -110.29 -6.15
C LYS A 23 35.52 -110.65 -5.03
N VAL A 24 36.73 -110.12 -5.10
CA VAL A 24 37.73 -110.28 -4.04
C VAL A 24 37.71 -109.01 -3.18
N GLY A 25 37.25 -109.14 -1.94
CA GLY A 25 37.37 -108.09 -0.93
C GLY A 25 38.64 -108.29 -0.09
N VAL A 26 39.46 -107.26 0.05
CA VAL A 26 40.55 -107.24 1.03
C VAL A 26 40.18 -106.21 2.10
N ASN A 27 40.06 -106.66 3.35
CA ASN A 27 39.57 -105.90 4.51
C ASN A 27 38.14 -105.32 4.35
N THR A 28 37.33 -105.89 3.47
CA THR A 28 35.88 -105.63 3.41
C THR A 28 35.11 -106.91 3.10
N SER A 29 34.04 -107.15 3.84
CA SER A 29 33.15 -108.31 3.66
C SER A 29 32.03 -108.06 2.64
N ASN A 30 31.91 -106.83 2.13
CA ASN A 30 30.93 -106.48 1.09
C ASN A 30 31.64 -105.71 -0.05
N PRO A 31 32.47 -106.39 -0.86
CA PRO A 31 33.27 -105.75 -1.89
C PRO A 31 32.39 -105.13 -2.97
N GLU A 32 32.58 -103.84 -3.21
CA GLU A 32 31.77 -103.09 -4.17
C GLU A 32 32.28 -103.26 -5.62
N ALA A 33 33.55 -103.62 -5.80
CA ALA A 33 34.19 -103.91 -7.09
C ALA A 33 34.74 -105.35 -7.19
N THR A 34 35.12 -105.80 -8.39
CA THR A 34 35.71 -107.14 -8.64
C THR A 34 36.97 -107.39 -7.82
N LEU A 35 37.74 -106.33 -7.53
CA LEU A 35 38.73 -106.26 -6.46
C LEU A 35 38.45 -104.96 -5.69
N ASP A 36 38.01 -105.08 -4.44
CA ASP A 36 37.75 -103.93 -3.54
C ASP A 36 38.69 -104.07 -2.33
N ILE A 37 39.59 -103.11 -2.18
CA ILE A 37 40.57 -103.09 -1.10
C ILE A 37 40.30 -101.86 -0.26
N LYS A 38 39.83 -102.08 0.97
CA LYS A 38 39.64 -101.04 1.97
C LYS A 38 40.81 -101.03 2.94
N PRO A 39 41.17 -99.90 3.55
CA PRO A 39 42.10 -99.94 4.68
C PRO A 39 41.50 -100.78 5.81
N SER A 40 42.31 -101.58 6.48
CA SER A 40 41.91 -102.28 7.71
C SER A 40 41.53 -101.27 8.77
N ALA A 41 40.76 -101.67 9.78
CA ALA A 41 40.38 -100.78 10.88
C ALA A 41 41.60 -100.13 11.57
N ALA A 42 42.75 -100.81 11.59
CA ALA A 42 43.99 -100.29 12.17
C ALA A 42 44.71 -99.26 11.28
N ASN A 43 44.51 -99.30 9.96
CA ASN A 43 45.08 -98.35 8.99
C ASN A 43 44.09 -97.27 8.52
N ALA A 44 42.80 -97.45 8.84
CA ALA A 44 41.75 -96.48 8.56
C ALA A 44 41.75 -95.29 9.55
N VAL A 45 42.46 -95.40 10.68
CA VAL A 45 42.63 -94.28 11.62
C VAL A 45 43.71 -93.31 11.13
N THR A 46 43.47 -92.02 11.30
CA THR A 46 44.35 -90.95 10.79
C THR A 46 45.77 -90.94 11.38
N SER A 47 45.96 -91.59 12.53
CA SER A 47 47.25 -91.73 13.20
C SER A 47 48.02 -93.00 12.81
N ALA A 48 47.51 -93.81 11.87
CA ALA A 48 48.20 -95.01 11.41
C ALA A 48 49.53 -94.66 10.74
N THR A 49 50.59 -95.35 11.15
CA THR A 49 51.97 -95.13 10.65
C THR A 49 52.52 -96.32 9.86
N THR A 50 51.72 -97.38 9.68
CA THR A 50 52.07 -98.56 8.88
C THR A 50 51.52 -98.40 7.46
N ASN A 51 52.14 -99.07 6.48
CA ASN A 51 51.65 -98.99 5.10
C ASN A 51 50.52 -100.01 4.90
N GLU A 52 49.46 -99.60 4.20
CA GLU A 52 48.51 -100.48 3.55
C GLU A 52 48.31 -100.03 2.10
N GLY A 53 48.41 -100.98 1.17
CA GLY A 53 48.28 -100.74 -0.25
C GLY A 53 48.61 -101.97 -1.07
N ILE A 54 48.55 -101.85 -2.39
CA ILE A 54 48.92 -102.92 -3.32
C ILE A 54 50.36 -102.70 -3.77
N LEU A 55 51.26 -103.64 -3.47
CA LEU A 55 52.59 -103.67 -4.06
C LEU A 55 52.52 -104.28 -5.46
N ILE A 56 52.58 -103.42 -6.47
CA ILE A 56 52.67 -103.82 -7.88
C ILE A 56 54.12 -104.25 -8.20
N PRO A 57 54.33 -105.23 -9.11
CA PRO A 57 55.67 -105.66 -9.50
C PRO A 57 56.59 -104.51 -9.92
N ARG A 58 57.78 -104.46 -9.31
CA ARG A 58 58.83 -103.50 -9.63
C ARG A 58 59.80 -104.11 -10.64
N VAL A 59 60.05 -103.42 -11.74
CA VAL A 59 60.85 -103.95 -12.86
C VAL A 59 61.74 -102.86 -13.45
N SER A 60 62.91 -103.22 -13.98
CA SER A 60 63.77 -102.27 -14.70
C SER A 60 63.29 -102.06 -16.15
N ARG A 61 63.73 -100.97 -16.79
CA ARG A 61 63.51 -100.77 -18.24
C ARG A 61 64.06 -101.93 -19.07
N ASP A 62 65.26 -102.40 -18.77
CA ASP A 62 65.86 -103.54 -19.47
C ASP A 62 65.05 -104.83 -19.28
N ARG A 63 64.47 -105.02 -18.08
CA ARG A 63 63.56 -106.13 -17.81
C ARG A 63 62.31 -106.03 -18.68
N LEU A 64 61.71 -104.85 -18.80
CA LEU A 64 60.56 -104.65 -19.68
C LEU A 64 60.89 -104.89 -21.16
N LYS A 65 62.08 -104.49 -21.59
CA LYS A 65 62.59 -104.75 -22.95
C LYS A 65 62.74 -106.24 -23.24
N SER A 66 63.09 -107.04 -22.22
CA SER A 66 63.28 -108.49 -22.36
C SER A 66 61.98 -109.30 -22.52
N ILE A 67 60.81 -108.68 -22.31
CA ILE A 67 59.52 -109.38 -22.43
C ILE A 67 59.21 -109.59 -23.91
N ALA A 68 59.10 -110.86 -24.32
CA ALA A 68 58.72 -111.21 -25.68
C ALA A 68 57.33 -110.62 -26.03
N THR A 69 57.19 -110.06 -27.23
CA THR A 69 55.98 -109.31 -27.65
C THR A 69 54.70 -110.14 -27.53
N ALA A 70 54.76 -111.46 -27.75
CA ALA A 70 53.62 -112.37 -27.59
C ALA A 70 53.09 -112.49 -26.14
N ASN A 71 53.92 -112.16 -25.14
CA ASN A 71 53.59 -112.26 -23.73
C ASN A 71 53.09 -110.94 -23.12
N LEU A 72 53.15 -109.83 -23.87
CA LEU A 72 52.66 -108.54 -23.39
C LEU A 72 51.12 -108.52 -23.45
N LYS A 73 50.48 -108.18 -22.32
CA LYS A 73 49.02 -108.12 -22.19
C LYS A 73 48.58 -106.70 -21.88
N GLU A 74 47.54 -106.24 -22.57
CA GLU A 74 46.89 -104.94 -22.32
C GLU A 74 46.64 -104.73 -20.83
N SER A 75 46.82 -103.51 -20.35
CA SER A 75 46.57 -103.11 -18.96
C SER A 75 47.46 -103.77 -17.89
N THR A 76 48.52 -104.50 -18.29
CA THR A 76 49.50 -105.01 -17.30
C THR A 76 50.17 -103.83 -16.61
N LEU A 77 49.92 -103.64 -15.32
CA LEU A 77 50.50 -102.55 -14.52
C LEU A 77 51.79 -102.99 -13.85
N VAL A 78 52.83 -102.18 -13.98
CA VAL A 78 54.14 -102.36 -13.33
C VAL A 78 54.64 -101.03 -12.79
N TYR A 79 55.55 -101.07 -11.82
CA TYR A 79 56.34 -99.90 -11.43
C TYR A 79 57.75 -100.05 -11.97
N VAL A 80 58.17 -99.14 -12.84
CA VAL A 80 59.56 -99.07 -13.29
C VAL A 80 60.41 -98.42 -12.20
N ASP A 81 61.27 -99.21 -11.57
CA ASP A 81 62.06 -98.77 -10.41
C ASP A 81 63.47 -98.26 -10.76
N ASN A 82 63.94 -98.56 -11.98
CA ASN A 82 65.16 -98.03 -12.55
C ASN A 82 65.15 -98.08 -14.09
N ILE A 83 65.91 -97.16 -14.70
CA ILE A 83 65.97 -96.97 -16.16
C ILE A 83 67.22 -97.59 -16.79
N SER A 84 67.83 -98.61 -16.16
CA SER A 84 68.98 -99.31 -16.74
C SER A 84 68.64 -99.96 -18.09
N GLY A 85 69.65 -100.12 -18.96
CA GLY A 85 69.49 -100.68 -20.32
C GLY A 85 69.14 -99.65 -21.39
N THR A 86 69.14 -100.05 -22.66
CA THR A 86 68.73 -99.20 -23.81
C THR A 86 67.25 -99.36 -24.14
N THR A 87 66.65 -98.41 -24.86
CA THR A 87 65.27 -98.51 -25.34
C THR A 87 65.16 -99.43 -26.57
N ASN A 88 63.98 -100.01 -26.77
CA ASN A 88 63.54 -100.59 -28.04
C ASN A 88 62.17 -99.99 -28.42
N PRO A 89 61.55 -100.37 -29.55
CA PRO A 89 60.24 -99.82 -29.93
C PRO A 89 59.17 -99.96 -28.85
N VAL A 90 59.20 -101.04 -28.04
CA VAL A 90 58.20 -101.34 -26.98
C VAL A 90 58.48 -100.56 -25.68
N THR A 91 59.74 -100.31 -25.34
CA THR A 91 60.14 -99.56 -24.13
C THR A 91 60.56 -98.12 -24.40
N SER A 92 60.32 -97.59 -25.61
CA SER A 92 60.72 -96.24 -26.01
C SER A 92 60.17 -95.15 -25.08
N ASN A 93 59.01 -95.40 -24.49
CA ASN A 93 58.32 -94.47 -23.59
C ASN A 93 58.76 -94.60 -22.12
N VAL A 94 59.57 -95.62 -21.79
CA VAL A 94 60.11 -95.83 -20.45
C VAL A 94 61.36 -94.97 -20.25
N THR A 95 61.17 -93.68 -20.02
CA THR A 95 62.26 -92.70 -19.91
C THR A 95 62.58 -92.30 -18.46
N SER A 96 61.68 -92.58 -17.52
CA SER A 96 61.87 -92.32 -16.08
C SER A 96 61.35 -93.48 -15.23
N LYS A 97 61.68 -93.49 -13.93
CA LYS A 97 60.97 -94.32 -12.95
C LYS A 97 59.49 -93.90 -12.88
N GLY A 98 58.61 -94.82 -12.48
CA GLY A 98 57.17 -94.54 -12.31
C GLY A 98 56.28 -95.73 -12.66
N PHE A 99 54.95 -95.56 -12.55
CA PHE A 99 54.00 -96.59 -12.98
C PHE A 99 53.84 -96.59 -14.49
N TYR A 100 53.82 -97.79 -15.08
CA TYR A 100 53.59 -98.01 -16.50
C TYR A 100 52.56 -99.12 -16.67
N TYR A 101 51.73 -99.00 -17.70
CA TYR A 101 50.92 -100.10 -18.18
C TYR A 101 51.30 -100.46 -19.62
N TYR A 102 51.14 -101.72 -20.00
CA TYR A 102 51.30 -102.09 -21.40
C TYR A 102 50.03 -101.76 -22.18
N SER A 103 50.19 -100.98 -23.26
CA SER A 103 49.13 -100.74 -24.24
C SER A 103 49.44 -101.50 -25.53
N SER A 104 48.56 -102.42 -25.89
CA SER A 104 48.53 -103.12 -27.17
C SER A 104 48.13 -102.21 -28.33
N THR A 105 47.36 -101.14 -28.07
CA THR A 105 47.06 -100.08 -29.07
C THR A 105 48.34 -99.37 -29.51
N GLU A 106 49.17 -98.93 -28.56
CA GLU A 106 50.44 -98.23 -28.83
C GLU A 106 51.62 -99.20 -29.09
N ASN A 107 51.42 -100.49 -28.81
CA ASN A 107 52.45 -101.54 -28.73
C ASN A 107 53.65 -101.16 -27.85
N LYS A 108 53.38 -100.45 -26.75
CA LYS A 108 54.40 -99.83 -25.88
C LYS A 108 54.00 -99.88 -24.41
N TRP A 109 55.01 -99.83 -23.54
CA TRP A 109 54.82 -99.50 -22.13
C TRP A 109 54.53 -98.01 -21.99
N VAL A 110 53.30 -97.66 -21.64
CA VAL A 110 52.83 -96.29 -21.49
C VAL A 110 52.93 -95.89 -20.03
N LYS A 111 53.62 -94.77 -19.74
CA LYS A 111 53.70 -94.22 -18.38
C LYS A 111 52.30 -93.76 -17.97
N ILE A 112 51.86 -94.11 -16.77
CA ILE A 112 50.69 -93.46 -16.17
C ILE A 112 51.13 -92.04 -15.82
N ALA A 113 50.54 -91.06 -16.49
CA ALA A 113 50.89 -89.66 -16.29
C ALA A 113 50.68 -89.27 -14.81
N GLU A 114 51.68 -88.62 -14.22
CA GLU A 114 51.45 -87.72 -13.10
C GLU A 114 50.57 -86.61 -13.68
N GLY A 115 49.32 -86.50 -13.24
CA GLY A 115 48.41 -85.48 -13.75
C GLY A 115 49.05 -84.10 -13.56
N ALA A 116 49.45 -83.45 -14.64
CA ALA A 116 49.84 -82.06 -14.57
C ALA A 116 48.59 -81.27 -14.17
N ILE A 117 48.61 -80.66 -12.99
CA ILE A 117 47.66 -79.61 -12.66
C ILE A 117 47.91 -78.52 -13.71
N GLN A 118 46.90 -78.23 -14.55
CA GLN A 118 46.93 -77.04 -15.39
C GLN A 118 46.76 -75.84 -14.44
N GLU A 119 47.86 -75.34 -13.91
CA GLU A 119 47.87 -74.00 -13.35
C GLU A 119 47.51 -73.04 -14.49
N GLN A 120 46.50 -72.19 -14.29
CA GLN A 120 46.25 -71.08 -15.21
C GLN A 120 47.44 -70.12 -15.09
N ASP A 121 48.45 -70.35 -15.91
CA ASP A 121 49.67 -69.54 -15.91
C ASP A 121 49.38 -68.15 -16.50
N LEU A 122 49.87 -67.11 -15.83
CA LEU A 122 49.87 -65.74 -16.33
C LEU A 122 51.08 -65.58 -17.24
N ARG A 123 50.91 -65.91 -18.52
CA ARG A 123 52.03 -65.97 -19.46
C ARG A 123 52.45 -64.57 -19.90
N LEU A 124 53.76 -64.38 -19.96
CA LEU A 124 54.35 -63.25 -20.67
C LEU A 124 54.37 -63.55 -22.18
N VAL A 125 53.66 -62.76 -22.99
CA VAL A 125 53.48 -62.98 -24.42
C VAL A 125 53.80 -61.70 -25.21
N GLY A 126 54.55 -61.81 -26.30
CA GLY A 126 54.86 -60.69 -27.18
C GLY A 126 55.60 -59.54 -26.48
N ALA A 127 55.23 -58.30 -26.78
CA ALA A 127 55.86 -57.08 -26.25
C ALA A 127 55.40 -56.73 -24.81
N ASN A 128 55.72 -57.61 -23.85
CA ASN A 128 55.40 -57.46 -22.41
C ASN A 128 53.90 -57.54 -22.07
N ASN A 129 53.13 -58.41 -22.72
CA ASN A 129 51.73 -58.65 -22.34
C ASN A 129 51.64 -59.81 -21.34
N HIS A 130 50.79 -59.70 -20.31
CA HIS A 130 50.50 -60.75 -19.34
C HIS A 130 49.10 -61.32 -19.54
N ILE A 131 49.00 -62.54 -20.10
CA ILE A 131 47.73 -63.12 -20.59
C ILE A 131 47.53 -64.55 -20.08
N THR A 132 46.35 -64.84 -19.55
CA THR A 132 45.93 -66.20 -19.15
C THR A 132 45.68 -67.12 -20.35
N GLN A 133 45.62 -68.44 -20.13
CA GLN A 133 45.36 -69.42 -21.20
C GLN A 133 44.07 -69.21 -21.99
N ASP A 134 43.04 -68.62 -21.39
CA ASP A 134 41.74 -68.48 -22.04
C ASP A 134 41.51 -67.09 -22.67
N ALA A 135 42.51 -66.20 -22.62
CA ALA A 135 42.43 -64.80 -23.05
C ALA A 135 43.20 -64.55 -24.37
N GLY A 136 42.88 -63.51 -25.15
CA GLY A 136 43.55 -63.21 -26.44
C GLY A 136 43.01 -63.98 -27.66
N LYS A 137 43.72 -63.91 -28.80
CA LYS A 137 43.21 -64.30 -30.14
C LYS A 137 43.23 -65.81 -30.46
N GLY A 138 43.79 -66.64 -29.59
CA GLY A 138 43.89 -68.09 -29.80
C GLY A 138 43.08 -68.88 -28.78
N GLY A 139 42.58 -70.07 -29.15
CA GLY A 139 41.85 -70.97 -28.23
C GLY A 139 42.65 -71.43 -27.00
N ASN A 140 43.95 -71.11 -26.95
CA ASN A 140 44.87 -71.35 -25.83
C ASN A 140 45.61 -70.07 -25.38
N GLY A 141 45.19 -68.88 -25.81
CA GLY A 141 45.64 -67.55 -25.34
C GLY A 141 47.08 -67.11 -25.59
N THR A 142 47.73 -67.68 -26.60
CA THR A 142 49.16 -67.47 -26.89
C THR A 142 49.47 -66.26 -27.76
N ASP A 143 48.49 -65.41 -28.07
CA ASP A 143 48.67 -64.29 -29.01
C ASP A 143 47.98 -63.02 -28.51
N ALA A 144 48.78 -61.95 -28.37
CA ALA A 144 48.40 -60.61 -27.94
C ALA A 144 48.46 -59.58 -29.09
N GLY A 145 48.59 -60.03 -30.35
CA GLY A 145 48.83 -59.15 -31.49
C GLY A 145 50.18 -58.44 -31.42
N THR A 146 50.31 -57.31 -32.13
CA THR A 146 51.51 -56.44 -32.07
C THR A 146 51.45 -55.42 -30.93
N GLY A 147 50.45 -55.50 -30.07
CA GLY A 147 50.29 -54.65 -28.88
C GLY A 147 51.25 -55.01 -27.76
N GLY A 148 51.42 -54.10 -26.79
CA GLY A 148 52.35 -54.28 -25.69
C GLY A 148 51.85 -53.76 -24.34
N TYR A 149 52.41 -54.29 -23.25
CA TYR A 149 52.08 -53.92 -21.87
C TYR A 149 50.60 -54.14 -21.48
N ASN A 150 49.91 -55.09 -22.10
CA ASN A 150 48.52 -55.41 -21.76
C ASN A 150 48.42 -56.52 -20.69
N ILE A 151 47.38 -56.50 -19.86
CA ILE A 151 47.02 -57.57 -18.91
C ILE A 151 45.66 -58.14 -19.32
N ALA A 152 45.55 -59.47 -19.49
CA ALA A 152 44.29 -60.12 -19.86
C ALA A 152 44.04 -61.41 -19.04
N ILE A 153 42.99 -61.40 -18.22
CA ILE A 153 42.61 -62.47 -17.30
C ILE A 153 41.15 -62.85 -17.53
N GLY A 154 40.90 -64.08 -17.95
CA GLY A 154 39.55 -64.62 -18.17
C GLY A 154 39.20 -64.84 -19.64
N LYS A 155 38.22 -65.72 -19.86
CA LYS A 155 37.87 -66.23 -21.20
C LYS A 155 37.53 -65.10 -22.18
N HIS A 156 38.20 -65.11 -23.33
CA HIS A 156 38.08 -64.13 -24.41
C HIS A 156 38.29 -62.66 -23.97
N SER A 157 38.97 -62.41 -22.85
CA SER A 157 39.44 -61.06 -22.56
C SER A 157 40.46 -60.65 -23.63
N LEU A 158 40.39 -59.41 -24.12
CA LEU A 158 41.27 -58.89 -25.17
C LEU A 158 41.28 -59.70 -26.50
N PHE A 159 40.18 -60.39 -26.83
CA PHE A 159 40.13 -61.38 -27.92
C PHE A 159 40.54 -60.86 -29.31
N SER A 160 40.14 -59.63 -29.66
CA SER A 160 40.36 -59.06 -31.01
C SER A 160 41.62 -58.21 -31.14
N ILE A 161 42.53 -58.25 -30.16
CA ILE A 161 43.70 -57.37 -30.11
C ILE A 161 44.58 -57.47 -31.37
N ALA A 162 44.94 -56.32 -31.94
CA ALA A 162 45.82 -56.22 -33.10
C ALA A 162 47.06 -55.36 -32.81
N GLY A 163 46.94 -54.22 -32.12
CA GLY A 163 48.06 -53.29 -31.88
C GLY A 163 47.90 -52.30 -30.70
N GLY A 164 47.00 -52.57 -29.74
CA GLY A 164 46.75 -51.69 -28.58
C GLY A 164 47.75 -51.87 -27.43
N THR A 165 47.88 -50.87 -26.56
CA THR A 165 48.89 -50.86 -25.49
C THR A 165 48.34 -50.48 -24.11
N GLN A 166 48.98 -50.95 -23.04
CA GLN A 166 48.67 -50.56 -21.65
C GLN A 166 47.23 -50.82 -21.19
N ASN A 167 46.53 -51.80 -21.78
CA ASN A 167 45.17 -52.15 -21.39
C ASN A 167 45.15 -53.22 -20.28
N ILE A 168 44.18 -53.15 -19.38
CA ILE A 168 43.88 -54.15 -18.35
C ILE A 168 42.50 -54.71 -18.62
N ALA A 169 42.39 -56.00 -18.91
CA ALA A 169 41.14 -56.72 -19.18
C ALA A 169 41.01 -57.90 -18.21
N ILE A 170 40.09 -57.83 -17.26
CA ILE A 170 39.88 -58.86 -16.24
C ILE A 170 38.39 -59.22 -16.22
N GLY A 171 38.06 -60.46 -16.54
CA GLY A 171 36.70 -60.97 -16.65
C GLY A 171 36.37 -61.46 -18.06
N GLU A 172 35.38 -62.34 -18.15
CA GLU A 172 34.96 -62.93 -19.41
C GLU A 172 34.51 -61.87 -20.42
N ASN A 173 35.02 -61.95 -21.65
CA ASN A 173 34.76 -61.03 -22.75
C ASN A 173 35.06 -59.53 -22.46
N SER A 174 35.90 -59.23 -21.46
CA SER A 174 36.36 -57.86 -21.22
C SER A 174 37.24 -57.38 -22.37
N LEU A 175 37.00 -56.17 -22.90
CA LEU A 175 37.70 -55.63 -24.08
C LEU A 175 37.70 -56.58 -25.31
N TYR A 176 36.63 -57.35 -25.50
CA TYR A 176 36.54 -58.40 -26.53
C TYR A 176 36.86 -57.90 -27.96
N SER A 177 36.31 -56.74 -28.36
CA SER A 177 36.43 -56.19 -29.72
C SER A 177 37.63 -55.25 -29.91
N ASN A 178 38.49 -55.08 -28.90
CA ASN A 178 39.56 -54.08 -28.93
C ASN A 178 40.61 -54.44 -29.98
N ARG A 179 40.81 -53.59 -30.99
CA ARG A 179 41.84 -53.79 -32.02
C ARG A 179 43.09 -52.95 -31.74
N GLY A 180 42.94 -51.75 -31.19
CA GLY A 180 44.03 -50.81 -30.99
C GLY A 180 43.84 -49.79 -29.86
N GLY A 181 43.06 -50.11 -28.81
CA GLY A 181 42.86 -49.15 -27.72
C GLY A 181 44.09 -49.00 -26.84
N ILE A 182 44.15 -47.88 -26.12
CA ILE A 182 45.31 -47.51 -25.30
C ILE A 182 44.83 -47.21 -23.87
N GLY A 183 45.52 -47.74 -22.86
CA GLY A 183 45.31 -47.32 -21.47
C GLY A 183 43.97 -47.68 -20.83
N ASN A 184 43.18 -48.59 -21.42
CA ASN A 184 41.85 -48.91 -20.90
C ASN A 184 41.90 -49.90 -19.73
N ILE A 185 41.07 -49.69 -18.71
CA ILE A 185 40.85 -50.60 -17.58
C ILE A 185 39.44 -51.20 -17.70
N ALA A 186 39.34 -52.52 -17.82
CA ALA A 186 38.09 -53.26 -17.98
C ALA A 186 38.03 -54.41 -16.97
N LEU A 187 37.22 -54.27 -15.91
CA LEU A 187 37.08 -55.26 -14.83
C LEU A 187 35.62 -55.73 -14.69
N GLY A 188 35.32 -56.95 -15.11
CA GLY A 188 33.99 -57.55 -15.03
C GLY A 188 33.60 -58.27 -16.32
N ASN A 189 32.49 -59.01 -16.29
CA ASN A 189 31.98 -59.69 -17.48
C ASN A 189 31.48 -58.67 -18.52
N SER A 190 31.95 -58.80 -19.75
CA SER A 190 31.59 -57.98 -20.91
C SER A 190 31.80 -56.47 -20.71
N THR A 191 32.79 -56.06 -19.91
CA THR A 191 33.21 -54.66 -19.81
C THR A 191 33.90 -54.20 -21.10
N LEU A 192 33.54 -53.00 -21.60
CA LEU A 192 34.13 -52.47 -22.84
C LEU A 192 34.08 -53.45 -24.04
N TYR A 193 33.04 -54.30 -24.11
CA TYR A 193 32.97 -55.42 -25.06
C TYR A 193 33.10 -55.00 -26.54
N ASN A 194 32.38 -53.95 -26.96
CA ASN A 194 32.38 -53.44 -28.34
C ASN A 194 33.43 -52.33 -28.58
N ASN A 195 34.34 -52.10 -27.63
CA ASN A 195 35.38 -51.11 -27.80
C ASN A 195 36.37 -51.53 -28.86
N GLN A 196 36.50 -50.77 -29.96
CA GLN A 196 37.40 -51.10 -31.07
C GLN A 196 38.75 -50.37 -31.00
N GLY A 197 38.85 -49.30 -30.19
CA GLY A 197 40.04 -48.46 -30.10
C GLY A 197 39.92 -47.27 -29.14
N GLY A 198 39.17 -47.42 -28.04
CA GLY A 198 39.04 -46.34 -27.05
C GLY A 198 40.35 -46.06 -26.32
N VAL A 199 40.43 -44.89 -25.69
CA VAL A 199 41.63 -44.41 -25.00
C VAL A 199 41.30 -44.04 -23.56
N ASP A 200 42.11 -44.50 -22.60
CA ASP A 200 42.08 -44.14 -21.18
C ASP A 200 40.71 -44.28 -20.49
N ASN A 201 39.91 -45.28 -20.89
CA ASN A 201 38.61 -45.54 -20.26
C ASN A 201 38.76 -46.45 -19.01
N ILE A 202 37.96 -46.20 -17.98
CA ILE A 202 37.85 -47.05 -16.78
C ILE A 202 36.44 -47.65 -16.74
N ALA A 203 36.31 -48.96 -16.90
CA ALA A 203 35.05 -49.70 -16.86
C ALA A 203 35.11 -50.85 -15.83
N ILE A 204 34.29 -50.80 -14.80
CA ILE A 204 34.24 -51.79 -13.72
C ILE A 204 32.79 -52.23 -13.48
N GLY A 205 32.49 -53.51 -13.60
CA GLY A 205 31.16 -54.09 -13.38
C GLY A 205 30.58 -54.79 -14.61
N ASN A 206 29.54 -55.60 -14.43
CA ASN A 206 28.96 -56.35 -15.55
C ASN A 206 28.40 -55.40 -16.63
N ARG A 207 28.87 -55.56 -17.88
CA ARG A 207 28.44 -54.77 -19.05
C ARG A 207 28.67 -53.26 -18.90
N ALA A 208 29.60 -52.83 -18.04
CA ALA A 208 29.98 -51.43 -17.95
C ALA A 208 30.65 -50.98 -19.26
N LEU A 209 30.18 -49.85 -19.81
CA LEU A 209 30.63 -49.28 -21.08
C LEU A 209 30.61 -50.28 -22.26
N LEU A 210 29.62 -51.19 -22.27
CA LEU A 210 29.51 -52.29 -23.24
C LEU A 210 29.65 -51.84 -24.71
N ASN A 211 28.96 -50.77 -25.08
CA ASN A 211 28.89 -50.25 -26.46
C ASN A 211 29.82 -49.05 -26.71
N GLY A 212 30.79 -48.78 -25.84
CA GLY A 212 31.75 -47.68 -26.06
C GLY A 212 32.62 -47.93 -27.29
N SER A 213 32.30 -47.29 -28.42
CA SER A 213 32.93 -47.53 -29.73
C SER A 213 34.31 -46.86 -29.89
N SER A 214 34.84 -46.75 -31.12
CA SER A 214 36.18 -46.25 -31.46
C SER A 214 36.46 -44.77 -31.09
N GLY A 215 35.52 -44.08 -30.45
CA GLY A 215 35.65 -42.69 -29.99
C GLY A 215 35.55 -42.49 -28.47
N ALA A 216 35.36 -43.55 -27.68
CA ALA A 216 35.29 -43.43 -26.23
C ALA A 216 36.66 -43.03 -25.66
N ILE A 217 36.76 -41.83 -25.08
CA ILE A 217 38.00 -41.29 -24.52
C ILE A 217 37.76 -40.81 -23.09
N GLY A 218 38.55 -41.31 -22.13
CA GLY A 218 38.57 -40.80 -20.76
C GLY A 218 37.30 -41.05 -19.94
N ASN A 219 36.48 -42.04 -20.32
CA ASN A 219 35.23 -42.33 -19.61
C ASN A 219 35.46 -43.09 -18.31
N ILE A 220 34.61 -42.86 -17.30
CA ILE A 220 34.59 -43.63 -16.05
C ILE A 220 33.22 -44.28 -15.91
N ALA A 221 33.14 -45.61 -15.93
CA ALA A 221 31.92 -46.40 -15.83
C ALA A 221 32.07 -47.48 -14.76
N ILE A 222 31.56 -47.25 -13.55
CA ILE A 222 31.68 -48.15 -12.40
C ILE A 222 30.28 -48.57 -11.94
N GLY A 223 29.93 -49.83 -12.14
CA GLY A 223 28.62 -50.39 -11.81
C GLY A 223 28.08 -51.26 -12.95
N ARG A 224 27.11 -52.13 -12.64
CA ARG A 224 26.46 -52.94 -13.68
C ARG A 224 25.70 -52.02 -14.64
N GLU A 225 25.95 -52.21 -15.94
CA GLU A 225 25.37 -51.45 -17.05
C GLU A 225 25.56 -49.91 -16.94
N ALA A 226 26.62 -49.46 -16.23
CA ALA A 226 27.01 -48.05 -16.22
C ALA A 226 27.51 -47.64 -17.62
N LEU A 227 27.00 -46.52 -18.15
CA LEU A 227 27.33 -45.97 -19.47
C LEU A 227 27.22 -47.00 -20.63
N MET A 228 26.27 -47.95 -20.51
CA MET A 228 26.21 -49.13 -21.38
C MET A 228 26.11 -48.80 -22.88
N SER A 229 25.42 -47.72 -23.25
CA SER A 229 25.19 -47.35 -24.65
C SER A 229 26.38 -46.67 -25.34
N GLY A 230 27.43 -46.30 -24.59
CA GLY A 230 28.69 -45.83 -25.17
C GLY A 230 28.80 -44.33 -25.41
N GLY A 231 28.01 -43.49 -24.73
CA GLY A 231 28.24 -42.04 -24.65
C GLY A 231 29.45 -41.68 -23.78
N ASP A 232 29.63 -40.38 -23.51
CA ASP A 232 30.80 -39.86 -22.79
C ASP A 232 30.45 -39.27 -21.40
N GLY A 233 31.25 -39.59 -20.38
CA GLY A 233 31.10 -39.05 -19.04
C GLY A 233 31.61 -39.91 -17.89
N VAL A 234 31.15 -39.55 -16.69
CA VAL A 234 31.39 -40.27 -15.44
C VAL A 234 30.08 -40.91 -14.99
N ALA A 235 30.03 -42.23 -14.91
CA ALA A 235 28.90 -43.04 -14.48
C ALA A 235 29.32 -43.96 -13.33
N ILE A 236 28.83 -43.71 -12.12
CA ILE A 236 29.13 -44.53 -10.95
C ILE A 236 27.81 -44.96 -10.28
N GLY A 237 27.50 -46.25 -10.35
CA GLY A 237 26.28 -46.84 -9.80
C GLY A 237 25.58 -47.77 -10.79
N LEU A 238 24.60 -48.53 -10.29
CA LEU A 238 23.80 -49.42 -11.14
C LEU A 238 23.03 -48.58 -12.17
N ASN A 239 23.18 -48.91 -13.46
CA ASN A 239 22.46 -48.29 -14.57
C ASN A 239 22.64 -46.76 -14.68
N ALA A 240 23.70 -46.19 -14.10
CA ALA A 240 24.02 -44.78 -14.28
C ALA A 240 24.35 -44.53 -15.77
N LEU A 241 23.72 -43.52 -16.40
CA LEU A 241 23.89 -43.20 -17.84
C LEU A 241 23.66 -44.38 -18.80
N ARG A 242 22.82 -45.36 -18.43
CA ARG A 242 22.63 -46.60 -19.20
C ARG A 242 22.29 -46.36 -20.68
N SER A 243 21.33 -45.49 -20.95
CA SER A 243 20.84 -45.20 -22.31
C SER A 243 21.62 -44.08 -23.01
N SER A 244 22.62 -43.49 -22.34
CA SER A 244 23.26 -42.26 -22.81
C SER A 244 24.16 -42.48 -24.01
N ILE A 245 23.87 -41.75 -25.07
CA ILE A 245 24.72 -41.50 -26.24
C ILE A 245 25.16 -40.03 -26.32
N GLY A 246 24.67 -39.17 -25.41
CA GLY A 246 25.16 -37.81 -25.19
C GLY A 246 26.49 -37.79 -24.43
N GLY A 247 27.16 -36.64 -24.43
CA GLY A 247 28.50 -36.47 -23.87
C GLY A 247 28.58 -35.51 -22.66
N TYR A 248 29.69 -35.61 -21.93
CA TYR A 248 30.08 -34.78 -20.79
C TYR A 248 29.10 -34.79 -19.60
N ASN A 249 28.44 -35.93 -19.36
CA ASN A 249 27.55 -36.08 -18.22
C ASN A 249 28.29 -36.66 -17.01
N THR A 250 27.91 -36.26 -15.79
CA THR A 250 28.35 -36.87 -14.53
C THR A 250 27.13 -37.45 -13.81
N ALA A 251 27.12 -38.75 -13.56
CA ALA A 251 26.04 -39.49 -12.92
C ALA A 251 26.60 -40.38 -11.81
N ILE A 252 26.24 -40.08 -10.57
CA ILE A 252 26.69 -40.84 -9.39
C ILE A 252 25.47 -41.25 -8.56
N GLY A 253 25.14 -42.54 -8.55
CA GLY A 253 24.01 -43.08 -7.81
C GLY A 253 23.28 -44.21 -8.55
N TYR A 254 22.28 -44.77 -7.89
CA TYR A 254 21.43 -45.82 -8.45
C TYR A 254 20.40 -45.21 -9.41
N HIS A 255 20.39 -45.69 -10.67
CA HIS A 255 19.50 -45.21 -11.74
C HIS A 255 19.57 -43.70 -12.03
N THR A 256 20.71 -43.08 -11.79
CA THR A 256 20.97 -41.67 -12.08
C THR A 256 21.16 -41.45 -13.59
N LEU A 257 20.45 -40.48 -14.20
CA LEU A 257 20.49 -40.23 -15.66
C LEU A 257 20.24 -41.49 -16.52
N LYS A 258 19.44 -42.44 -16.02
CA LYS A 258 19.25 -43.76 -16.63
C LYS A 258 18.72 -43.68 -18.07
N GLU A 259 17.69 -42.88 -18.29
CA GLU A 259 17.00 -42.76 -19.58
C GLU A 259 17.58 -41.64 -20.48
N ASN A 260 18.69 -41.00 -20.07
CA ASN A 260 19.35 -39.98 -20.89
C ASN A 260 19.69 -40.58 -22.25
N THR A 261 19.22 -39.97 -23.33
CA THR A 261 19.53 -40.40 -24.70
C THR A 261 20.62 -39.49 -25.26
N SER A 262 20.27 -38.27 -25.68
CA SER A 262 21.20 -37.31 -26.29
C SER A 262 21.56 -36.11 -25.42
N GLY A 263 21.00 -35.99 -24.21
CA GLY A 263 21.27 -34.89 -23.29
C GLY A 263 22.75 -34.80 -22.89
N LYS A 264 23.26 -33.58 -22.76
CA LYS A 264 24.68 -33.27 -22.53
C LYS A 264 24.88 -32.36 -21.32
N ASN A 265 26.11 -32.36 -20.79
CA ASN A 265 26.56 -31.46 -19.72
C ASN A 265 25.71 -31.52 -18.43
N ASN A 266 25.06 -32.65 -18.16
CA ASN A 266 24.25 -32.82 -16.95
C ASN A 266 25.12 -33.35 -15.79
N ILE A 267 24.92 -32.80 -14.60
CA ILE A 267 25.51 -33.29 -13.36
C ILE A 267 24.40 -33.84 -12.47
N ALA A 268 24.43 -35.12 -12.15
CA ALA A 268 23.43 -35.79 -11.36
C ALA A 268 24.10 -36.64 -10.27
N ILE A 269 23.77 -36.37 -9.01
CA ILE A 269 24.29 -37.11 -7.85
C ILE A 269 23.12 -37.43 -6.92
N GLY A 270 22.98 -38.71 -6.58
CA GLY A 270 21.88 -39.22 -5.78
C GLY A 270 21.05 -40.28 -6.52
N GLU A 271 20.36 -41.10 -5.74
CA GLU A 271 19.45 -42.12 -6.26
C GLU A 271 18.30 -41.46 -7.05
N TYR A 272 18.09 -41.95 -8.28
CA TYR A 272 17.10 -41.44 -9.24
C TYR A 272 17.21 -39.97 -9.65
N SER A 273 18.33 -39.29 -9.38
CA SER A 273 18.53 -37.91 -9.87
C SER A 273 18.53 -37.89 -11.40
N LEU A 274 17.72 -37.02 -12.00
CA LEU A 274 17.56 -36.90 -13.47
C LEU A 274 17.23 -38.23 -14.19
N ARG A 275 16.56 -39.18 -13.52
CA ARG A 275 16.33 -40.54 -14.05
C ARG A 275 15.70 -40.55 -15.45
N ASP A 276 14.67 -39.74 -15.67
CA ASP A 276 13.85 -39.74 -16.89
C ASP A 276 14.26 -38.64 -17.90
N ASN A 277 15.43 -38.02 -17.71
CA ASN A 277 15.98 -37.08 -18.70
C ASN A 277 16.15 -37.80 -20.02
N THR A 278 15.65 -37.25 -21.12
CA THR A 278 15.82 -37.83 -22.46
C THR A 278 16.77 -36.99 -23.29
N THR A 279 16.49 -35.69 -23.44
CA THR A 279 17.27 -34.76 -24.28
C THR A 279 17.65 -33.45 -23.58
N GLY A 280 17.27 -33.28 -22.31
CA GLY A 280 17.59 -32.08 -21.54
C GLY A 280 19.10 -31.91 -21.32
N ASN A 281 19.58 -30.68 -21.39
CA ASN A 281 20.98 -30.30 -21.28
C ASN A 281 21.22 -29.37 -20.09
N ASP A 282 22.48 -29.32 -19.65
CA ASP A 282 23.00 -28.35 -18.67
C ASP A 282 22.23 -28.35 -17.33
N ASN A 283 21.66 -29.50 -16.93
CA ASN A 283 20.96 -29.64 -15.66
C ASN A 283 21.90 -30.11 -14.54
N ILE A 284 21.71 -29.58 -13.33
CA ILE A 284 22.42 -29.99 -12.12
C ILE A 284 21.38 -30.54 -11.13
N ALA A 285 21.47 -31.81 -10.75
CA ALA A 285 20.55 -32.50 -9.84
C ALA A 285 21.31 -33.20 -8.70
N LEU A 286 21.27 -32.63 -7.50
CA LEU A 286 22.01 -33.09 -6.33
C LEU A 286 21.03 -33.44 -5.20
N GLY A 287 20.73 -34.72 -5.01
CA GLY A 287 19.81 -35.22 -3.98
C GLY A 287 18.88 -36.32 -4.50
N ASN A 288 18.39 -37.19 -3.61
CA ASN A 288 17.50 -38.29 -3.97
C ASN A 288 16.23 -37.77 -4.68
N GLY A 289 15.99 -38.26 -5.90
CA GLY A 289 14.85 -37.88 -6.74
C GLY A 289 14.83 -36.42 -7.21
N ALA A 290 15.95 -35.69 -7.16
CA ALA A 290 16.04 -34.35 -7.73
C ALA A 290 15.88 -34.42 -9.26
N LEU A 291 15.01 -33.58 -9.84
CA LEU A 291 14.71 -33.55 -11.28
C LEU A 291 14.31 -34.92 -11.88
N LEU A 292 13.67 -35.80 -11.10
CA LEU A 292 13.42 -37.20 -11.48
C LEU A 292 12.65 -37.35 -12.80
N LEU A 293 11.60 -36.54 -13.02
CA LEU A 293 10.74 -36.58 -14.21
C LEU A 293 11.13 -35.58 -15.30
N ASN A 294 12.29 -34.91 -15.20
CA ASN A 294 12.74 -33.98 -16.24
C ASN A 294 12.92 -34.76 -17.54
N THR A 295 12.19 -34.42 -18.61
CA THR A 295 12.28 -35.12 -19.90
C THR A 295 13.14 -34.34 -20.88
N THR A 296 12.79 -33.06 -21.12
CA THR A 296 13.46 -32.18 -22.09
C THR A 296 13.86 -30.82 -21.51
N GLY A 297 13.57 -30.56 -20.23
CA GLY A 297 13.92 -29.31 -19.57
C GLY A 297 15.43 -29.09 -19.51
N ASN A 298 15.86 -27.86 -19.74
CA ASN A 298 17.27 -27.45 -19.80
C ASN A 298 17.62 -26.46 -18.69
N SER A 299 18.91 -26.43 -18.33
CA SER A 299 19.48 -25.40 -17.46
C SER A 299 18.79 -25.30 -16.08
N ASN A 300 18.30 -26.41 -15.54
CA ASN A 300 17.71 -26.45 -14.21
C ASN A 300 18.75 -26.83 -13.14
N PHE A 301 18.66 -26.20 -11.98
CA PHE A 301 19.47 -26.49 -10.80
C PHE A 301 18.59 -27.00 -9.66
N GLY A 302 18.65 -28.30 -9.36
CA GLY A 302 17.96 -28.93 -8.24
C GLY A 302 18.95 -29.40 -7.17
N PHE A 303 18.85 -28.87 -5.96
CA PHE A 303 19.65 -29.29 -4.80
C PHE A 303 18.73 -29.61 -3.61
N GLY A 304 18.74 -30.86 -3.16
CA GLY A 304 17.91 -31.37 -2.07
C GLY A 304 16.98 -32.49 -2.51
N THR A 305 16.49 -33.26 -1.54
CA THR A 305 15.59 -34.39 -1.80
C THR A 305 14.31 -33.91 -2.49
N ASN A 306 14.01 -34.52 -3.65
CA ASN A 306 12.86 -34.21 -4.49
C ASN A 306 12.75 -32.74 -4.95
N ALA A 307 13.84 -31.99 -5.00
CA ALA A 307 13.85 -30.67 -5.64
C ALA A 307 13.51 -30.82 -7.14
N LEU A 308 12.56 -30.04 -7.66
CA LEU A 308 12.09 -30.10 -9.06
C LEU A 308 11.62 -31.50 -9.52
N ARG A 309 11.16 -32.36 -8.61
CA ARG A 309 10.88 -33.78 -8.91
C ARG A 309 9.99 -33.99 -10.13
N ASN A 310 8.91 -33.21 -10.26
CA ASN A 310 7.93 -33.38 -11.34
C ASN A 310 8.16 -32.47 -12.56
N ASN A 311 9.29 -31.75 -12.62
CA ASN A 311 9.61 -30.90 -13.78
C ASN A 311 9.64 -31.78 -15.02
N THR A 312 8.86 -31.48 -16.06
CA THR A 312 8.84 -32.28 -17.30
C THR A 312 9.60 -31.56 -18.41
N THR A 313 9.22 -30.31 -18.70
CA THR A 313 9.81 -29.50 -19.78
C THR A 313 10.19 -28.09 -19.34
N GLY A 314 10.03 -27.76 -18.05
CA GLY A 314 10.41 -26.46 -17.51
C GLY A 314 11.92 -26.21 -17.60
N ASN A 315 12.32 -24.98 -17.92
CA ASN A 315 13.70 -24.55 -18.10
C ASN A 315 14.09 -23.49 -17.06
N ASN A 316 15.39 -23.33 -16.85
CA ASN A 316 16.00 -22.24 -16.07
C ASN A 316 15.48 -22.13 -14.63
N ASN A 317 15.04 -23.23 -14.02
CA ASN A 317 14.55 -23.20 -12.64
C ASN A 317 15.69 -23.50 -11.66
N ILE A 318 15.75 -22.74 -10.57
CA ILE A 318 16.65 -22.99 -9.43
C ILE A 318 15.80 -23.45 -8.26
N ALA A 319 16.04 -24.65 -7.75
CA ALA A 319 15.38 -25.22 -6.59
C ALA A 319 16.41 -25.73 -5.59
N MET A 320 16.46 -25.11 -4.41
CA MET A 320 17.40 -25.42 -3.35
C MET A 320 16.65 -25.63 -2.03
N GLY A 321 16.55 -26.88 -1.60
CA GLY A 321 15.81 -27.28 -0.41
C GLY A 321 14.95 -28.52 -0.68
N ALA A 322 14.63 -29.26 0.39
CA ALA A 322 13.76 -30.42 0.25
C ALA A 322 12.40 -30.00 -0.32
N THR A 323 11.97 -30.68 -1.39
CA THR A 323 10.69 -30.44 -2.10
C THR A 323 10.48 -29.03 -2.66
N ALA A 324 11.54 -28.23 -2.83
CA ALA A 324 11.44 -26.96 -3.55
C ALA A 324 11.01 -27.21 -5.01
N LEU A 325 10.01 -26.47 -5.51
CA LEU A 325 9.43 -26.64 -6.86
C LEU A 325 8.96 -28.08 -7.17
N PHE A 326 8.50 -28.84 -6.17
CA PHE A 326 8.18 -30.27 -6.31
C PHE A 326 7.19 -30.58 -7.45
N ASN A 327 6.11 -29.80 -7.58
CA ASN A 327 5.07 -29.99 -8.59
C ASN A 327 5.25 -29.16 -9.87
N ASN A 328 6.41 -28.51 -10.08
CA ASN A 328 6.68 -27.78 -11.32
C ASN A 328 6.58 -28.74 -12.49
N THR A 329 5.80 -28.43 -13.52
CA THR A 329 5.71 -29.27 -14.73
C THR A 329 6.39 -28.56 -15.90
N THR A 330 5.86 -27.41 -16.27
CA THR A 330 6.33 -26.60 -17.42
C THR A 330 6.71 -25.17 -17.03
N GLY A 331 6.57 -24.79 -15.76
CA GLY A 331 6.96 -23.47 -15.27
C GLY A 331 8.45 -23.18 -15.50
N LEU A 332 8.75 -21.92 -15.82
CA LEU A 332 10.05 -21.44 -16.27
C LEU A 332 10.59 -20.34 -15.38
N ASP A 333 11.92 -20.22 -15.33
CA ASP A 333 12.62 -19.07 -14.75
C ASP A 333 12.25 -18.79 -13.28
N ASN A 334 11.95 -19.85 -12.51
CA ASN A 334 11.62 -19.73 -11.09
C ASN A 334 12.85 -19.97 -10.20
N VAL A 335 12.95 -19.20 -9.11
CA VAL A 335 13.97 -19.38 -8.06
C VAL A 335 13.29 -19.74 -6.75
N ALA A 336 13.54 -20.94 -6.24
CA ALA A 336 12.97 -21.47 -5.00
C ALA A 336 14.10 -21.90 -4.05
N LEU A 337 14.35 -21.11 -3.00
CA LEU A 337 15.35 -21.40 -1.97
C LEU A 337 14.67 -21.57 -0.60
N GLY A 338 14.63 -22.79 -0.09
CA GLY A 338 13.98 -23.14 1.17
C GLY A 338 13.11 -24.38 1.04
N ALA A 339 12.95 -25.11 2.14
CA ALA A 339 12.09 -26.30 2.14
C ALA A 339 10.63 -25.93 1.80
N GLY A 340 10.07 -26.62 0.80
CA GLY A 340 8.71 -26.38 0.32
C GLY A 340 8.47 -25.03 -0.37
N ALA A 341 9.51 -24.26 -0.70
CA ALA A 341 9.36 -23.04 -1.50
C ALA A 341 8.79 -23.40 -2.89
N LEU A 342 7.75 -22.68 -3.33
CA LEU A 342 7.08 -22.91 -4.62
C LEU A 342 6.58 -24.36 -4.83
N PHE A 343 6.27 -25.10 -3.76
CA PHE A 343 5.95 -26.53 -3.80
C PHE A 343 4.87 -26.93 -4.83
N ASN A 344 3.78 -26.16 -4.92
CA ASN A 344 2.65 -26.43 -5.83
C ASN A 344 2.72 -25.71 -7.18
N ASN A 345 3.82 -25.00 -7.50
CA ASN A 345 3.93 -24.30 -8.78
C ASN A 345 3.81 -25.32 -9.89
N THR A 346 2.84 -25.20 -10.80
CA THR A 346 2.67 -26.15 -11.92
C THR A 346 3.20 -25.56 -13.21
N ILE A 347 2.77 -24.33 -13.52
CA ILE A 347 3.10 -23.62 -14.76
C ILE A 347 3.52 -22.16 -14.54
N GLY A 348 3.44 -21.66 -13.29
CA GLY A 348 3.86 -20.29 -12.97
C GLY A 348 5.31 -20.00 -13.36
N THR A 349 5.58 -18.77 -13.77
CA THR A 349 6.89 -18.35 -14.30
C THR A 349 7.44 -17.12 -13.57
N ASN A 350 8.76 -16.91 -13.63
CA ASN A 350 9.43 -15.73 -13.07
C ASN A 350 9.15 -15.47 -11.57
N ASN A 351 8.93 -16.53 -10.79
CA ASN A 351 8.70 -16.36 -9.36
C ASN A 351 9.99 -16.54 -8.56
N ILE A 352 10.21 -15.68 -7.58
CA ILE A 352 11.32 -15.77 -6.63
C ILE A 352 10.73 -16.08 -5.25
N GLY A 353 10.92 -17.29 -4.73
CA GLY A 353 10.57 -17.70 -3.37
C GLY A 353 11.82 -18.03 -2.56
N LEU A 354 12.24 -17.14 -1.67
CA LEU A 354 13.35 -17.36 -0.75
C LEU A 354 12.81 -17.42 0.69
N GLY A 355 12.80 -18.62 1.27
CA GLY A 355 12.31 -18.90 2.62
C GLY A 355 11.46 -20.16 2.67
N THR A 356 11.43 -20.81 3.82
CA THR A 356 10.61 -22.01 4.05
C THR A 356 9.14 -21.73 3.74
N ASN A 357 8.55 -22.55 2.87
CA ASN A 357 7.16 -22.42 2.40
C ASN A 357 6.80 -21.04 1.78
N SER A 358 7.78 -20.28 1.28
CA SER A 358 7.49 -19.08 0.47
C SER A 358 6.77 -19.50 -0.82
N LEU A 359 5.70 -18.80 -1.21
CA LEU A 359 4.88 -19.12 -2.39
C LEU A 359 4.40 -20.60 -2.46
N ARG A 360 4.23 -21.28 -1.32
CA ARG A 360 4.02 -22.74 -1.28
C ARG A 360 2.85 -23.21 -2.15
N THR A 361 1.74 -22.49 -2.16
CA THR A 361 0.53 -22.89 -2.91
C THR A 361 0.41 -22.26 -4.29
N ASN A 362 1.42 -21.51 -4.77
CA ASN A 362 1.36 -20.89 -6.09
C ASN A 362 1.13 -21.95 -7.13
N THR A 363 0.15 -21.82 -8.02
CA THR A 363 -0.10 -22.80 -9.09
C THR A 363 0.29 -22.21 -10.44
N THR A 364 -0.33 -21.08 -10.79
CA THR A 364 -0.15 -20.40 -12.09
C THR A 364 0.27 -18.93 -11.95
N GLY A 365 0.35 -18.40 -10.72
CA GLY A 365 0.82 -17.04 -10.47
C GLY A 365 2.24 -16.83 -11.01
N LYS A 366 2.52 -15.61 -11.47
CA LYS A 366 3.78 -15.24 -12.12
C LYS A 366 4.30 -13.91 -11.62
N ASP A 367 5.59 -13.68 -11.85
CA ASP A 367 6.28 -12.42 -11.56
C ASP A 367 6.15 -12.01 -10.07
N ASN A 368 6.09 -12.99 -9.16
CA ASN A 368 6.01 -12.74 -7.72
C ASN A 368 7.37 -12.86 -7.03
N VAL A 369 7.63 -11.99 -6.06
CA VAL A 369 8.83 -12.01 -5.20
C VAL A 369 8.40 -12.23 -3.75
N ALA A 370 8.83 -13.33 -3.14
CA ALA A 370 8.51 -13.71 -1.77
C ALA A 370 9.80 -14.02 -1.00
N LEU A 371 10.24 -13.09 -0.15
CA LEU A 371 11.45 -13.19 0.65
C LEU A 371 11.07 -13.25 2.13
N GLY A 372 11.07 -14.45 2.72
CA GLY A 372 10.72 -14.67 4.12
C GLY A 372 9.95 -15.97 4.33
N SER A 373 9.97 -16.47 5.57
CA SER A 373 9.20 -17.67 5.93
C SER A 373 7.72 -17.42 5.69
N THR A 374 7.07 -18.27 4.89
CA THR A 374 5.64 -18.21 4.54
C THR A 374 5.18 -16.88 3.90
N ALA A 375 6.09 -16.10 3.31
CA ALA A 375 5.71 -14.97 2.46
C ALA A 375 4.93 -15.48 1.23
N LEU A 376 3.81 -14.83 0.90
CA LEU A 376 2.88 -15.24 -0.18
C LEU A 376 2.44 -16.72 -0.13
N PHE A 377 2.37 -17.31 1.07
CA PHE A 377 2.13 -18.73 1.27
C PHE A 377 0.91 -19.28 0.51
N ALA A 378 -0.21 -18.54 0.55
CA ALA A 378 -1.50 -18.94 -0.01
C ALA A 378 -1.75 -18.46 -1.45
N ASN A 379 -0.75 -17.83 -2.10
CA ASN A 379 -0.91 -17.35 -3.48
C ASN A 379 -1.27 -18.52 -4.38
N THR A 380 -2.28 -18.38 -5.22
CA THR A 380 -2.64 -19.41 -6.21
C THR A 380 -2.38 -18.88 -7.61
N THR A 381 -3.05 -17.79 -7.97
CA THR A 381 -2.98 -17.17 -9.30
C THR A 381 -2.59 -15.70 -9.28
N GLY A 382 -2.38 -15.10 -8.10
CA GLY A 382 -1.95 -13.70 -7.97
C GLY A 382 -0.63 -13.44 -8.70
N VAL A 383 -0.49 -12.25 -9.29
CA VAL A 383 0.66 -11.83 -10.10
C VAL A 383 1.25 -10.50 -9.63
N ASN A 384 2.53 -10.29 -9.93
CA ASN A 384 3.26 -9.05 -9.65
C ASN A 384 3.26 -8.65 -8.16
N ASN A 385 3.22 -9.62 -7.25
CA ASN A 385 3.25 -9.31 -5.82
C ASN A 385 4.68 -9.37 -5.28
N ILE A 386 5.04 -8.41 -4.44
CA ILE A 386 6.31 -8.36 -3.71
C ILE A 386 6.01 -8.50 -2.22
N ALA A 387 6.54 -9.52 -1.56
CA ALA A 387 6.41 -9.78 -0.14
C ALA A 387 7.80 -10.01 0.47
N ILE A 388 8.31 -9.04 1.21
CA ILE A 388 9.62 -9.11 1.87
C ILE A 388 9.39 -9.03 3.38
N GLY A 389 9.52 -10.15 4.08
CA GLY A 389 9.26 -10.28 5.51
C GLY A 389 8.43 -11.53 5.83
N THR A 390 8.57 -12.02 7.06
CA THR A 390 7.80 -13.19 7.53
C THR A 390 6.30 -12.89 7.51
N ASN A 391 5.52 -13.82 6.96
CA ASN A 391 4.06 -13.70 6.77
C ASN A 391 3.59 -12.49 5.91
N GLY A 392 4.48 -11.83 5.16
CA GLY A 392 4.07 -10.81 4.19
C GLY A 392 3.12 -11.42 3.15
N LEU A 393 1.95 -10.81 2.94
CA LEU A 393 0.93 -11.29 1.98
C LEU A 393 0.54 -12.77 2.16
N ARG A 394 0.65 -13.32 3.39
CA ARG A 394 0.51 -14.76 3.67
C ARG A 394 -0.75 -15.38 3.08
N ASN A 395 -1.89 -14.72 3.20
CA ASN A 395 -3.19 -15.24 2.76
C ASN A 395 -3.61 -14.75 1.36
N ASN A 396 -2.74 -14.04 0.63
CA ASN A 396 -3.08 -13.55 -0.71
C ASN A 396 -3.38 -14.73 -1.60
N THR A 397 -4.55 -14.80 -2.23
CA THR A 397 -4.91 -15.89 -3.14
C THR A 397 -4.80 -15.45 -4.59
N THR A 398 -5.53 -14.39 -4.95
CA THR A 398 -5.61 -13.86 -6.33
C THR A 398 -5.34 -12.36 -6.44
N GLY A 399 -5.06 -11.68 -5.32
CA GLY A 399 -4.70 -10.27 -5.32
C GLY A 399 -3.42 -10.00 -6.12
N ASN A 400 -3.39 -8.89 -6.85
CA ASN A 400 -2.31 -8.54 -7.78
C ASN A 400 -1.63 -7.23 -7.42
N ASN A 401 -0.39 -7.07 -7.86
CA ASN A 401 0.36 -5.81 -7.77
C ASN A 401 0.46 -5.26 -6.33
N ASN A 402 0.54 -6.14 -5.33
CA ASN A 402 0.70 -5.72 -3.94
C ASN A 402 2.17 -5.72 -3.54
N ILE A 403 2.58 -4.71 -2.76
CA ILE A 403 3.92 -4.58 -2.20
C ILE A 403 3.80 -4.64 -0.68
N GLY A 404 4.36 -5.66 -0.06
CA GLY A 404 4.50 -5.84 1.38
C GLY A 404 5.97 -5.89 1.77
N PHE A 405 6.45 -4.94 2.58
CA PHE A 405 7.81 -4.94 3.12
C PHE A 405 7.76 -4.81 4.64
N GLY A 406 8.08 -5.88 5.36
CA GLY A 406 7.99 -5.96 6.82
C GLY A 406 7.18 -7.18 7.26
N THR A 407 7.33 -7.52 8.53
CA THR A 407 6.62 -8.66 9.14
C THR A 407 5.11 -8.40 9.18
N ASN A 408 4.32 -9.42 8.82
CA ASN A 408 2.85 -9.38 8.81
C ASN A 408 2.22 -8.27 7.93
N THR A 409 2.95 -7.70 6.96
CA THR A 409 2.38 -6.76 5.99
C THR A 409 1.32 -7.44 5.13
N LEU A 410 0.13 -6.83 4.98
CA LEU A 410 -0.96 -7.37 4.15
C LEU A 410 -1.31 -8.85 4.46
N ARG A 411 -1.08 -9.31 5.70
CA ARG A 411 -1.11 -10.73 6.06
C ARG A 411 -2.44 -11.43 5.74
N LEU A 412 -3.56 -10.75 5.95
CA LEU A 412 -4.91 -11.27 5.68
C LEU A 412 -5.44 -10.95 4.28
N ASN A 413 -4.63 -10.31 3.41
CA ASN A 413 -5.09 -9.94 2.07
C ASN A 413 -5.48 -11.19 1.31
N THR A 414 -6.61 -11.20 0.62
CA THR A 414 -7.07 -12.35 -0.19
C THR A 414 -7.10 -11.97 -1.66
N THR A 415 -7.89 -10.95 -2.00
CA THR A 415 -8.12 -10.51 -3.38
C THR A 415 -7.81 -9.02 -3.61
N GLY A 416 -7.53 -8.26 -2.55
CA GLY A 416 -7.17 -6.85 -2.66
C GLY A 416 -5.94 -6.63 -3.54
N GLU A 417 -5.95 -5.56 -4.33
CA GLU A 417 -4.92 -5.27 -5.33
C GLU A 417 -4.32 -3.86 -5.20
N ARG A 418 -3.13 -3.69 -5.76
CA ARG A 418 -2.43 -2.40 -5.83
C ARG A 418 -2.25 -1.73 -4.45
N ASN A 419 -2.04 -2.53 -3.41
CA ASN A 419 -1.73 -2.03 -2.08
C ASN A 419 -0.22 -1.93 -1.87
N ILE A 420 0.24 -0.89 -1.18
CA ILE A 420 1.62 -0.72 -0.71
C ILE A 420 1.59 -0.73 0.82
N ALA A 421 2.31 -1.66 1.45
CA ALA A 421 2.39 -1.82 2.89
C ALA A 421 3.86 -1.96 3.30
N ILE A 422 4.41 -0.96 3.97
CA ILE A 422 5.81 -0.95 4.39
C ILE A 422 5.88 -0.70 5.90
N GLY A 423 6.60 -1.57 6.61
CA GLY A 423 6.77 -1.61 8.05
C GLY A 423 5.86 -2.61 8.77
N ASP A 424 6.17 -2.89 10.04
CA ASP A 424 5.57 -3.98 10.81
C ASP A 424 4.05 -3.81 10.99
N GLY A 425 3.29 -4.86 10.67
CA GLY A 425 1.84 -4.91 10.86
C GLY A 425 1.03 -3.95 9.98
N THR A 426 1.65 -3.24 9.03
CA THR A 426 0.95 -2.32 8.12
C THR A 426 -0.01 -3.08 7.21
N LEU A 427 -1.27 -2.62 7.13
CA LEU A 427 -2.35 -3.26 6.38
C LEU A 427 -2.58 -4.76 6.74
N SER A 428 -2.16 -5.23 7.92
CA SER A 428 -2.21 -6.65 8.31
C SER A 428 -3.63 -7.26 8.24
N GLY A 429 -4.66 -6.45 8.51
CA GLY A 429 -6.07 -6.82 8.46
C GLY A 429 -6.75 -6.70 7.10
N ASN A 430 -6.06 -6.19 6.06
CA ASN A 430 -6.65 -5.99 4.73
C ASN A 430 -7.12 -7.32 4.18
N THR A 431 -8.37 -7.43 3.74
CA THR A 431 -8.90 -8.66 3.13
C THR A 431 -9.14 -8.47 1.64
N ILE A 432 -9.87 -7.43 1.24
CA ILE A 432 -10.22 -7.13 -0.16
C ILE A 432 -9.98 -5.66 -0.54
N GLY A 433 -9.64 -4.80 0.43
CA GLY A 433 -9.33 -3.39 0.19
C GLY A 433 -8.21 -3.23 -0.83
N SER A 434 -8.33 -2.21 -1.69
CA SER A 434 -7.41 -1.99 -2.82
C SER A 434 -6.93 -0.54 -2.87
N TYR A 435 -5.82 -0.30 -3.57
CA TYR A 435 -5.22 1.04 -3.73
C TYR A 435 -4.80 1.72 -2.42
N ASN A 436 -4.58 0.97 -1.33
CA ASN A 436 -4.14 1.55 -0.06
C ASN A 436 -2.62 1.69 -0.02
N VAL A 437 -2.13 2.79 0.55
CA VAL A 437 -0.71 3.05 0.80
C VAL A 437 -0.50 3.21 2.30
N GLY A 438 0.20 2.27 2.92
CA GLY A 438 0.62 2.31 4.31
C GLY A 438 2.14 2.30 4.42
N LEU A 439 2.71 3.25 5.16
CA LEU A 439 4.13 3.33 5.46
C LEU A 439 4.35 3.66 6.94
N GLY A 440 4.93 2.74 7.70
CA GLY A 440 5.21 2.90 9.12
C GLY A 440 4.82 1.67 9.93
N ILE A 441 4.41 1.85 11.19
CA ILE A 441 4.10 0.73 12.10
C ILE A 441 2.61 0.75 12.39
N SER A 442 1.95 -0.40 12.21
CA SER A 442 0.52 -0.59 12.47
C SER A 442 -0.39 0.42 11.74
N THR A 443 0.09 0.98 10.63
CA THR A 443 -0.69 1.85 9.75
C THR A 443 -1.78 1.04 9.04
N LEU A 444 -3.02 1.52 9.03
CA LEU A 444 -4.16 0.82 8.40
C LEU A 444 -4.33 -0.64 8.88
N ASN A 445 -3.89 -0.96 10.10
CA ASN A 445 -3.78 -2.35 10.60
C ASN A 445 -5.11 -3.11 10.55
N SER A 446 -6.22 -2.45 10.82
CA SER A 446 -7.56 -3.06 10.82
C SER A 446 -8.35 -2.85 9.52
N ASN A 447 -7.76 -2.23 8.49
CA ASN A 447 -8.45 -1.99 7.21
C ASN A 447 -8.87 -3.34 6.66
N THR A 448 -10.15 -3.58 6.39
CA THR A 448 -10.60 -4.86 5.82
C THR A 448 -10.97 -4.69 4.36
N VAL A 449 -11.83 -3.71 4.08
CA VAL A 449 -12.39 -3.45 2.75
C VAL A 449 -12.15 -2.03 2.24
N GLY A 450 -11.66 -1.12 3.09
CA GLY A 450 -11.43 0.27 2.73
C GLY A 450 -10.45 0.41 1.55
N VAL A 451 -10.69 1.41 0.71
CA VAL A 451 -10.01 1.63 -0.58
C VAL A 451 -9.40 3.03 -0.64
N ALA A 452 -8.28 3.13 -1.36
CA ALA A 452 -7.62 4.41 -1.66
C ALA A 452 -7.20 5.23 -0.42
N ASN A 453 -6.89 4.57 0.71
CA ASN A 453 -6.39 5.25 1.89
C ASN A 453 -4.87 5.42 1.85
N ILE A 454 -4.36 6.56 2.30
CA ILE A 454 -2.94 6.86 2.46
C ILE A 454 -2.67 7.06 3.96
N GLY A 455 -1.88 6.18 4.56
CA GLY A 455 -1.43 6.26 5.95
C GLY A 455 0.08 6.28 6.04
N LEU A 456 0.67 7.32 6.61
CA LEU A 456 2.12 7.44 6.80
C LEU A 456 2.42 7.73 8.28
N GLY A 457 3.27 6.95 8.95
CA GLY A 457 3.63 7.15 10.36
C GLY A 457 3.24 5.97 11.27
N VAL A 458 3.08 6.23 12.56
CA VAL A 458 2.78 5.18 13.56
C VAL A 458 1.31 5.24 13.94
N ASN A 459 0.62 4.10 13.89
CA ASN A 459 -0.80 3.97 14.22
C ASN A 459 -1.74 4.88 13.39
N THR A 460 -1.30 5.34 12.22
CA THR A 460 -2.14 6.12 11.32
C THR A 460 -3.28 5.26 10.76
N LEU A 461 -4.52 5.74 10.83
CA LEU A 461 -5.71 4.99 10.35
C LEU A 461 -5.81 3.56 10.93
N SER A 462 -5.25 3.30 12.12
CA SER A 462 -5.05 1.92 12.61
C SER A 462 -6.35 1.12 12.76
N LYS A 463 -7.46 1.79 13.09
CA LYS A 463 -8.78 1.19 13.24
C LYS A 463 -9.69 1.35 12.02
N ASN A 464 -9.20 1.90 10.90
CA ASN A 464 -9.99 2.00 9.66
C ASN A 464 -10.52 0.62 9.30
N ILE A 465 -11.82 0.42 9.12
CA ILE A 465 -12.39 -0.88 8.73
C ILE A 465 -12.80 -0.82 7.26
N ASN A 466 -13.66 0.14 6.92
CA ASN A 466 -14.25 0.29 5.58
C ASN A 466 -14.26 1.74 5.06
N GLY A 467 -13.64 2.68 5.79
CA GLY A 467 -13.44 4.06 5.33
C GLY A 467 -12.55 4.12 4.09
N ASN A 468 -12.85 5.06 3.19
CA ASN A 468 -12.22 5.20 1.89
C ASN A 468 -11.64 6.60 1.69
N SER A 469 -10.62 6.68 0.82
CA SER A 469 -10.04 7.95 0.36
C SER A 469 -9.58 8.87 1.49
N ASN A 470 -9.10 8.29 2.60
CA ASN A 470 -8.58 9.07 3.72
C ASN A 470 -7.05 9.23 3.62
N ILE A 471 -6.53 10.39 4.03
CA ILE A 471 -5.10 10.69 4.11
C ILE A 471 -4.76 10.95 5.58
N GLY A 472 -3.97 10.08 6.20
CA GLY A 472 -3.43 10.23 7.55
C GLY A 472 -1.90 10.28 7.51
N ILE A 473 -1.29 11.33 8.04
CA ILE A 473 0.18 11.50 8.08
C ILE A 473 0.62 11.92 9.48
N GLY A 474 1.49 11.14 10.11
CA GLY A 474 2.04 11.36 11.44
C GLY A 474 1.62 10.29 12.46
N ASN A 475 1.79 10.59 13.75
CA ASN A 475 1.47 9.65 14.82
C ASN A 475 -0.02 9.75 15.19
N SER A 476 -0.73 8.62 15.15
CA SER A 476 -2.15 8.51 15.54
C SER A 476 -3.10 9.46 14.79
N ALA A 477 -2.73 9.93 13.59
CA ALA A 477 -3.66 10.66 12.72
C ALA A 477 -4.76 9.71 12.24
N LEU A 478 -6.04 10.10 12.40
CA LEU A 478 -7.21 9.26 12.10
C LEU A 478 -7.23 7.89 12.81
N PHE A 479 -6.66 7.80 14.03
CA PHE A 479 -6.44 6.53 14.73
C PHE A 479 -7.68 5.63 14.83
N GLU A 480 -8.82 6.16 15.26
CA GLU A 480 -10.08 5.44 15.46
C GLU A 480 -11.05 5.49 14.27
N ASN A 481 -10.65 6.00 13.09
CA ASN A 481 -11.52 6.01 11.90
C ASN A 481 -12.13 4.63 11.68
N VAL A 482 -13.45 4.47 11.66
CA VAL A 482 -14.10 3.17 11.42
C VAL A 482 -14.57 3.10 9.96
N SER A 483 -15.41 4.08 9.57
CA SER A 483 -16.05 4.16 8.26
C SER A 483 -16.04 5.56 7.63
N GLY A 484 -15.44 6.54 8.29
CA GLY A 484 -15.30 7.90 7.76
C GLY A 484 -14.56 7.92 6.43
N ASN A 485 -14.97 8.81 5.52
CA ASN A 485 -14.43 8.91 4.16
C ASN A 485 -13.93 10.33 3.87
N TYR A 486 -12.98 10.45 2.94
CA TYR A 486 -12.50 11.74 2.41
C TYR A 486 -11.92 12.67 3.47
N ASN A 487 -11.33 12.13 4.54
CA ASN A 487 -10.67 12.93 5.56
C ASN A 487 -9.18 13.12 5.25
N ILE A 488 -8.63 14.30 5.60
CA ILE A 488 -7.21 14.62 5.57
C ILE A 488 -6.78 14.95 7.00
N ALA A 489 -5.81 14.22 7.55
CA ALA A 489 -5.30 14.40 8.91
C ALA A 489 -3.76 14.38 8.90
N ILE A 490 -3.10 15.48 9.24
CA ILE A 490 -1.63 15.62 9.16
C ILE A 490 -1.09 16.21 10.47
N GLY A 491 -0.28 15.46 11.21
CA GLY A 491 0.29 15.88 12.50
C GLY A 491 0.32 14.78 13.55
N HIS A 492 0.30 15.17 14.84
CA HIS A 492 0.25 14.25 15.97
C HIS A 492 -1.15 14.29 16.61
N HIS A 493 -1.88 13.17 16.57
CA HIS A 493 -3.26 13.02 17.02
C HIS A 493 -4.35 13.89 16.33
N PRO A 494 -4.25 14.33 15.05
CA PRO A 494 -5.39 14.97 14.38
C PRO A 494 -6.48 13.95 14.04
N LEU A 495 -7.75 14.33 14.21
CA LEU A 495 -8.93 13.50 13.93
C LEU A 495 -8.91 12.12 14.62
N SER A 496 -8.31 12.01 15.81
CA SER A 496 -8.00 10.71 16.42
C SER A 496 -9.23 9.87 16.75
N LYS A 497 -10.38 10.48 17.11
CA LYS A 497 -11.64 9.80 17.47
C LYS A 497 -12.69 9.76 16.34
N ALA A 498 -12.33 10.11 15.10
CA ALA A 498 -13.26 10.01 13.97
C ALA A 498 -13.83 8.60 13.90
N THR A 499 -15.14 8.39 13.98
CA THR A 499 -15.73 7.05 13.80
C THR A 499 -16.37 6.96 12.42
N THR A 500 -17.27 7.90 12.13
CA THR A 500 -18.03 8.02 10.86
C THR A 500 -17.86 9.40 10.21
N ALA A 501 -17.13 10.33 10.86
CA ALA A 501 -16.85 11.67 10.37
C ALA A 501 -16.22 11.64 8.96
N GLY A 502 -16.66 12.51 8.05
CA GLY A 502 -16.17 12.56 6.67
C GLY A 502 -15.91 13.96 6.14
N HIS A 503 -15.16 14.06 5.05
CA HIS A 503 -14.84 15.32 4.36
C HIS A 503 -14.17 16.37 5.26
N ASN A 504 -13.41 15.96 6.29
CA ASN A 504 -12.71 16.89 7.18
C ASN A 504 -11.25 17.10 6.76
N ILE A 505 -10.70 18.28 7.05
CA ILE A 505 -9.27 18.59 6.94
C ILE A 505 -8.76 18.98 8.33
N ALA A 506 -7.82 18.24 8.89
CA ALA A 506 -7.18 18.49 10.18
C ALA A 506 -5.66 18.51 10.04
N ILE A 507 -5.03 19.65 10.30
CA ILE A 507 -3.58 19.84 10.14
C ILE A 507 -3.03 20.45 11.43
N GLY A 508 -2.12 19.76 12.11
CA GLY A 508 -1.50 20.21 13.36
C GLY A 508 -1.57 19.18 14.48
N TYR A 509 -1.12 19.58 15.68
CA TYR A 509 -1.21 18.77 16.88
C TYR A 509 -2.63 18.84 17.46
N GLY A 510 -3.32 17.71 17.61
CA GLY A 510 -4.65 17.66 18.25
C GLY A 510 -5.77 18.43 17.53
N ALA A 511 -5.62 18.73 16.23
CA ALA A 511 -6.69 19.37 15.46
C ALA A 511 -7.88 18.40 15.28
N LEU A 512 -9.10 18.86 15.59
CA LEU A 512 -10.33 18.03 15.51
C LEU A 512 -10.23 16.68 16.27
N GLU A 513 -9.46 16.62 17.35
CA GLU A 513 -9.12 15.39 18.09
C GLU A 513 -10.36 14.57 18.50
N GLU A 514 -11.40 15.23 19.04
CA GLU A 514 -12.59 14.56 19.59
C GLU A 514 -13.74 14.38 18.59
N ASN A 515 -13.50 14.64 17.30
CA ASN A 515 -14.54 14.58 16.30
C ASN A 515 -15.01 13.16 16.05
N LEU A 516 -16.25 12.83 16.44
CA LEU A 516 -16.85 11.51 16.26
C LEU A 516 -17.57 11.40 14.90
N THR A 517 -18.40 12.40 14.57
CA THR A 517 -19.34 12.37 13.43
C THR A 517 -19.41 13.66 12.61
N GLY A 518 -18.83 14.77 13.12
CA GLY A 518 -18.83 16.07 12.45
C GLY A 518 -18.13 16.00 11.10
N SER A 519 -18.72 16.60 10.08
CA SER A 519 -18.27 16.50 8.69
C SER A 519 -18.08 17.87 8.05
N TYR A 520 -17.29 17.92 6.97
CA TYR A 520 -16.99 19.16 6.24
C TYR A 520 -16.30 20.25 7.06
N ASN A 521 -15.53 19.88 8.08
CA ASN A 521 -14.77 20.84 8.89
C ASN A 521 -13.33 21.01 8.38
N ILE A 522 -12.81 22.23 8.47
CA ILE A 522 -11.40 22.56 8.23
C ILE A 522 -10.82 23.04 9.57
N ALA A 523 -9.75 22.40 10.03
CA ALA A 523 -9.03 22.73 11.25
C ALA A 523 -7.52 22.74 10.98
N ALA A 524 -6.88 23.90 11.01
CA ALA A 524 -5.45 24.04 10.74
C ALA A 524 -4.77 24.81 11.87
N GLY A 525 -4.02 24.12 12.73
CA GLY A 525 -3.36 24.68 13.91
C GLY A 525 -3.41 23.72 15.10
N THR A 526 -2.55 23.96 16.08
CA THR A 526 -2.56 23.18 17.33
C THR A 526 -3.91 23.36 18.05
N TYR A 527 -4.58 22.25 18.34
CA TYR A 527 -5.91 22.19 18.96
C TYR A 527 -7.01 23.04 18.29
N ALA A 528 -6.86 23.34 16.99
CA ALA A 528 -7.94 23.94 16.23
C ALA A 528 -9.14 22.98 16.23
N LEU A 529 -10.30 23.47 16.70
CA LEU A 529 -11.57 22.76 16.74
C LEU A 529 -11.50 21.41 17.52
N ALA A 530 -10.62 21.30 18.52
CA ALA A 530 -10.27 20.02 19.14
C ALA A 530 -11.44 19.28 19.81
N LYS A 531 -12.36 19.99 20.48
CA LYS A 531 -13.49 19.38 21.21
C LYS A 531 -14.76 19.20 20.37
N ASN A 532 -14.71 19.46 19.06
CA ASN A 532 -15.86 19.26 18.20
C ASN A 532 -16.17 17.78 18.12
N THR A 533 -17.39 17.36 18.46
CA THR A 533 -17.83 15.95 18.42
C THR A 533 -18.77 15.67 17.25
N SER A 534 -19.64 16.63 16.91
CA SER A 534 -20.64 16.49 15.83
C SER A 534 -20.83 17.73 14.96
N GLY A 535 -20.27 18.89 15.33
CA GLY A 535 -20.40 20.12 14.55
C GLY A 535 -19.83 19.99 13.13
N GLN A 536 -20.43 20.70 12.19
CA GLN A 536 -20.21 20.57 10.75
C GLN A 536 -19.91 21.92 10.09
N HIS A 537 -19.26 21.89 8.94
CA HIS A 537 -19.00 23.07 8.11
C HIS A 537 -18.23 24.20 8.82
N ASN A 538 -17.44 23.87 9.84
CA ASN A 538 -16.62 24.86 10.55
C ASN A 538 -15.25 25.04 9.88
N ASN A 539 -14.69 26.24 9.95
CA ASN A 539 -13.35 26.57 9.45
C ASN A 539 -12.53 27.24 10.56
N ALA A 540 -11.67 26.49 11.24
CA ALA A 540 -10.79 26.94 12.31
C ALA A 540 -9.33 26.97 11.84
N GLN A 541 -8.67 28.12 11.90
CA GLN A 541 -7.27 28.28 11.53
C GLN A 541 -6.51 29.05 12.61
N GLY A 542 -5.49 28.44 13.22
CA GLY A 542 -4.71 29.01 14.32
C GLY A 542 -4.69 28.15 15.58
N LEU A 543 -3.79 28.48 16.52
CA LEU A 543 -3.72 27.83 17.83
C LEU A 543 -5.05 28.01 18.57
N ASN A 544 -5.65 26.93 19.06
CA ASN A 544 -6.90 26.94 19.83
C ASN A 544 -8.12 27.61 19.15
N ALA A 545 -8.10 27.81 17.82
CA ALA A 545 -9.25 28.38 17.10
C ALA A 545 -10.46 27.44 17.23
N LEU A 546 -11.63 27.93 17.64
CA LEU A 546 -12.85 27.16 17.93
C LEU A 546 -12.64 25.96 18.87
N VAL A 547 -11.63 25.96 19.75
CA VAL A 547 -11.23 24.76 20.52
C VAL A 547 -12.37 24.16 21.35
N ASN A 548 -13.28 24.97 21.91
CA ASN A 548 -14.42 24.49 22.70
C ASN A 548 -15.74 24.39 21.93
N ASN A 549 -15.73 24.55 20.60
CA ASN A 549 -16.92 24.27 19.80
C ASN A 549 -17.18 22.76 19.81
N VAL A 550 -18.30 22.31 20.41
CA VAL A 550 -18.63 20.88 20.54
C VAL A 550 -19.58 20.42 19.43
N THR A 551 -20.63 21.20 19.14
CA THR A 551 -21.72 20.84 18.21
C THR A 551 -22.11 21.97 17.25
N GLY A 552 -21.50 23.15 17.38
CA GLY A 552 -21.79 24.33 16.56
C GLY A 552 -21.41 24.12 15.10
N ASN A 553 -22.15 24.77 14.21
CA ASN A 553 -22.06 24.57 12.76
C ASN A 553 -21.76 25.89 12.05
N ASN A 554 -21.16 25.81 10.86
CA ASN A 554 -20.90 26.96 9.97
C ASN A 554 -20.10 28.09 10.63
N ASN A 555 -19.25 27.78 11.62
CA ASN A 555 -18.43 28.78 12.28
C ASN A 555 -17.09 28.94 11.55
N THR A 556 -16.66 30.17 11.29
CA THR A 556 -15.32 30.48 10.78
C THR A 556 -14.52 31.18 11.86
N ALA A 557 -13.32 30.71 12.17
CA ALA A 557 -12.38 31.36 13.08
C ALA A 557 -10.96 31.32 12.55
N ILE A 558 -10.28 32.47 12.45
CA ILE A 558 -8.91 32.58 11.95
C ILE A 558 -8.09 33.44 12.92
N GLY A 559 -7.12 32.83 13.61
CA GLY A 559 -6.20 33.45 14.56
C GLY A 559 -6.01 32.64 15.85
N ASN A 560 -5.07 33.06 16.70
CA ASN A 560 -4.76 32.39 17.97
C ASN A 560 -5.88 32.63 19.02
N GLY A 561 -6.58 31.58 19.44
CA GLY A 561 -7.71 31.64 20.37
C GLY A 561 -9.01 32.15 19.74
N ALA A 562 -9.04 32.33 18.41
CA ALA A 562 -10.22 32.85 17.71
C ALA A 562 -11.43 31.95 17.92
N GLY A 563 -12.54 32.50 18.42
CA GLY A 563 -13.78 31.75 18.61
C GLY A 563 -13.71 30.65 19.68
N GLU A 564 -12.75 30.67 20.61
CA GLU A 564 -12.62 29.67 21.69
C GLU A 564 -13.92 29.42 22.49
N TRP A 565 -14.83 30.41 22.54
CA TRP A 565 -16.10 30.37 23.29
C TRP A 565 -17.32 30.09 22.41
N VAL A 566 -17.12 29.95 21.10
CA VAL A 566 -18.22 29.73 20.15
C VAL A 566 -18.70 28.29 20.29
N LYS A 567 -19.95 28.14 20.76
CA LYS A 567 -20.66 26.86 20.81
C LYS A 567 -21.89 26.84 19.89
N GLY A 568 -22.35 28.02 19.47
CA GLY A 568 -23.50 28.23 18.59
C GLY A 568 -23.17 28.08 17.10
N HIS A 569 -24.00 28.67 16.22
CA HIS A 569 -23.92 28.49 14.77
C HIS A 569 -23.66 29.79 14.00
N ASN A 570 -23.11 29.66 12.79
CA ASN A 570 -22.97 30.72 11.78
C ASN A 570 -22.16 31.94 12.26
N ASN A 571 -21.13 31.73 13.07
CA ASN A 571 -20.28 32.80 13.60
C ASN A 571 -19.01 33.01 12.76
N VAL A 572 -18.46 34.23 12.73
CA VAL A 572 -17.18 34.55 12.08
C VAL A 572 -16.26 35.29 13.07
N HIS A 573 -15.06 34.76 13.33
CA HIS A 573 -14.08 35.33 14.24
C HIS A 573 -12.72 35.46 13.54
N LEU A 574 -12.17 36.67 13.43
CA LEU A 574 -10.88 36.93 12.80
C LEU A 574 -9.99 37.73 13.77
N GLY A 575 -8.81 37.22 14.09
CA GLY A 575 -7.84 37.85 15.00
C GLY A 575 -7.37 36.94 16.14
N SER A 576 -6.40 37.41 16.94
CA SER A 576 -5.94 36.68 18.13
C SER A 576 -6.67 37.17 19.37
N SER A 577 -7.12 36.30 20.27
CA SER A 577 -7.63 36.72 21.58
C SER A 577 -7.59 35.57 22.59
N THR A 578 -6.99 35.85 23.75
CA THR A 578 -7.22 35.14 25.01
C THR A 578 -8.43 35.77 25.69
N PHE A 579 -9.63 35.24 25.44
CA PHE A 579 -10.84 35.61 26.18
C PHE A 579 -10.89 34.83 27.52
N PRO A 580 -11.36 35.41 28.64
CA PRO A 580 -11.20 34.82 29.97
C PRO A 580 -12.20 33.70 30.33
N VAL A 581 -11.76 32.94 31.33
CA VAL A 581 -12.14 31.62 31.85
C VAL A 581 -13.58 31.38 32.37
N SER A 582 -14.58 32.24 32.14
CA SER A 582 -15.93 32.04 32.74
C SER A 582 -17.00 31.55 31.75
N ASN A 583 -17.51 30.35 32.02
CA ASN A 583 -18.63 29.63 31.38
C ASN A 583 -19.96 30.44 31.32
N THR A 584 -20.05 31.51 30.52
CA THR A 584 -21.32 32.24 30.30
C THR A 584 -21.74 32.24 28.83
N ALA A 585 -23.02 32.58 28.60
CA ALA A 585 -23.91 32.15 27.53
C ALA A 585 -23.43 32.25 26.07
N GLU A 586 -24.04 31.43 25.21
CA GLU A 586 -23.72 31.18 23.80
C GLU A 586 -23.86 32.44 22.91
N LEU A 587 -22.88 32.66 22.03
CA LEU A 587 -22.90 33.69 20.99
C LEU A 587 -23.34 33.08 19.65
N ASP A 588 -24.33 33.68 18.99
CA ASP A 588 -24.85 33.31 17.65
C ASP A 588 -24.84 34.53 16.70
N ASN A 589 -24.47 34.31 15.43
CA ASN A 589 -24.40 35.32 14.36
C ASN A 589 -23.42 36.49 14.59
N VAL A 590 -22.33 36.28 15.33
CA VAL A 590 -21.35 37.36 15.62
C VAL A 590 -20.21 37.37 14.60
N VAL A 591 -19.84 38.56 14.10
CA VAL A 591 -18.66 38.82 13.25
C VAL A 591 -17.65 39.66 14.04
N VAL A 592 -16.62 39.02 14.60
CA VAL A 592 -15.54 39.67 15.38
C VAL A 592 -14.30 39.82 14.51
N ILE A 593 -13.77 41.05 14.36
CA ILE A 593 -12.51 41.34 13.66
C ILE A 593 -11.64 42.20 14.58
N GLY A 594 -10.57 41.65 15.18
CA GLY A 594 -9.66 42.43 16.05
C GLY A 594 -8.85 41.62 17.07
N ASN A 595 -7.93 42.29 17.77
CA ASN A 595 -7.05 41.73 18.80
C ASN A 595 -7.42 42.29 20.18
N GLY A 596 -7.76 41.43 21.16
CA GLY A 596 -7.71 41.78 22.59
C GLY A 596 -8.91 42.53 23.21
N ILE A 597 -10.16 42.17 22.88
CA ILE A 597 -11.33 42.68 23.64
C ILE A 597 -11.44 41.90 24.97
N ASN A 598 -11.40 42.59 26.12
CA ASN A 598 -11.35 41.99 27.45
C ASN A 598 -12.77 41.73 28.01
N ALA A 599 -13.06 40.62 28.72
CA ALA A 599 -14.44 40.30 29.14
C ALA A 599 -15.02 41.22 30.22
N SER A 600 -14.21 42.08 30.84
CA SER A 600 -14.77 43.19 31.63
C SER A 600 -15.61 44.14 30.78
N GLU A 601 -15.40 44.14 29.46
CA GLU A 601 -16.17 44.88 28.45
C GLU A 601 -17.29 44.02 27.83
N LEU A 602 -17.24 42.69 27.99
CA LEU A 602 -18.27 41.72 27.62
C LEU A 602 -18.93 41.10 28.87
N THR A 603 -19.69 41.88 29.65
CA THR A 603 -20.49 41.30 30.74
C THR A 603 -21.83 40.79 30.22
N ALA A 604 -22.27 39.63 30.72
CA ALA A 604 -23.61 39.08 30.49
C ALA A 604 -24.68 39.94 31.20
N SER A 605 -24.83 41.17 30.75
CA SER A 605 -26.01 41.98 30.98
C SER A 605 -26.75 42.09 29.66
N SER A 606 -27.90 42.74 29.67
CA SER A 606 -28.79 42.75 28.53
C SER A 606 -28.32 43.63 27.35
N GLY A 607 -27.14 43.39 26.79
CA GLY A 607 -26.47 44.07 25.66
C GLY A 607 -24.94 43.97 25.87
N GLN A 608 -24.04 43.95 24.91
CA GLN A 608 -23.97 44.13 23.45
C GLN A 608 -22.64 43.45 23.05
N ASP A 609 -22.51 42.84 21.87
CA ASP A 609 -21.17 42.52 21.33
C ASP A 609 -21.08 42.64 19.81
N ASN A 610 -19.91 43.13 19.39
CA ASN A 610 -19.59 43.69 18.09
C ASN A 610 -19.95 42.77 16.92
N THR A 611 -20.84 43.25 16.06
CA THR A 611 -21.11 42.69 14.74
C THR A 611 -20.93 43.84 13.77
N ILE A 612 -20.00 43.78 12.82
CA ILE A 612 -19.98 44.82 11.79
C ILE A 612 -21.25 44.61 10.94
N ILE A 613 -22.27 45.47 11.18
CA ILE A 613 -23.66 45.61 10.64
C ILE A 613 -24.74 45.37 11.72
N LEU A 614 -25.66 46.33 11.98
CA LEU A 614 -26.80 46.14 12.90
C LEU A 614 -28.14 46.76 12.41
N GLY A 615 -29.04 45.90 11.93
CA GLY A 615 -30.48 46.17 11.74
C GLY A 615 -31.30 44.95 12.18
N TYR A 616 -32.50 45.17 12.74
CA TYR A 616 -33.35 44.11 13.32
C TYR A 616 -34.68 43.95 12.56
N LYS A 617 -35.29 42.75 12.59
CA LYS A 617 -36.70 42.56 12.24
C LYS A 617 -37.55 43.11 13.40
N LYS A 618 -38.45 44.05 13.10
CA LYS A 618 -39.32 44.78 14.05
C LYS A 618 -39.85 43.89 15.20
N GLY A 619 -39.42 44.12 16.46
CA GLY A 619 -39.98 43.47 17.66
C GLY A 619 -39.06 43.14 18.85
N HIS A 620 -37.74 43.42 18.84
CA HIS A 620 -36.82 43.10 19.96
C HIS A 620 -36.43 44.35 20.79
N ASN A 621 -36.33 44.21 22.13
CA ASN A 621 -36.14 45.29 23.12
C ASN A 621 -34.68 45.80 23.33
N ARG A 622 -33.76 45.60 22.38
CA ARG A 622 -32.40 46.17 22.47
C ARG A 622 -32.05 46.88 21.17
N SER A 623 -31.59 48.12 21.30
CA SER A 623 -31.51 49.07 20.20
C SER A 623 -30.04 49.46 19.98
N PRO A 624 -29.29 48.76 19.10
CA PRO A 624 -27.85 49.04 18.93
C PRO A 624 -27.56 50.37 18.23
N ASN A 625 -26.37 50.93 18.49
CA ASN A 625 -25.80 52.17 17.92
C ASN A 625 -24.53 51.82 17.11
N ILE A 626 -24.24 52.54 16.02
CA ILE A 626 -23.06 52.33 15.16
C ILE A 626 -22.07 53.49 15.37
N GLY A 627 -20.84 53.21 15.82
CA GLY A 627 -19.76 54.20 16.02
C GLY A 627 -18.66 54.07 14.96
N VAL A 628 -18.29 55.17 14.31
CA VAL A 628 -17.12 55.26 13.39
C VAL A 628 -16.19 56.35 13.92
N GLY A 629 -15.01 55.97 14.42
CA GLY A 629 -14.05 56.87 15.05
C GLY A 629 -14.24 57.10 16.56
N THR A 630 -15.33 56.58 17.16
CA THR A 630 -15.63 56.67 18.60
C THR A 630 -15.96 55.31 19.21
N TYR A 631 -15.57 55.09 20.47
CA TYR A 631 -15.76 53.83 21.21
C TYR A 631 -16.96 53.85 22.18
N LYS A 632 -17.70 54.95 22.28
CA LYS A 632 -18.93 55.09 23.10
C LYS A 632 -20.01 55.87 22.32
N PRO A 633 -20.64 55.27 21.29
CA PRO A 633 -21.65 55.96 20.50
C PRO A 633 -22.93 56.19 21.32
N ASP A 634 -23.19 57.44 21.67
CA ASP A 634 -24.39 57.91 22.39
C ASP A 634 -25.63 58.08 21.49
N ALA A 635 -25.47 57.91 20.18
CA ALA A 635 -26.53 57.98 19.18
C ALA A 635 -26.51 56.80 18.20
N LYS A 636 -27.62 56.57 17.50
CA LYS A 636 -27.81 55.45 16.56
C LYS A 636 -26.73 55.32 15.49
N LEU A 637 -26.23 56.46 15.03
CA LEU A 637 -25.07 56.59 14.16
C LEU A 637 -24.23 57.75 14.72
N HIS A 638 -23.05 57.46 15.26
CA HIS A 638 -22.11 58.45 15.79
C HIS A 638 -20.83 58.43 14.94
N ILE A 639 -20.53 59.54 14.27
CA ILE A 639 -19.36 59.71 13.40
C ILE A 639 -18.49 60.81 14.02
N GLU A 640 -17.27 60.47 14.43
CA GLU A 640 -16.29 61.44 14.94
C GLU A 640 -15.25 61.72 13.83
N ALA A 641 -15.14 62.98 13.39
CA ALA A 641 -14.33 63.36 12.23
C ALA A 641 -13.43 64.56 12.53
N ASN A 642 -12.15 64.48 12.12
CA ASN A 642 -11.15 65.54 12.28
C ASN A 642 -11.06 66.41 11.01
N GLY A 643 -12.16 67.06 10.60
CA GLY A 643 -12.16 67.95 9.44
C GLY A 643 -13.55 68.40 8.98
N PRO A 644 -13.64 69.40 8.07
CA PRO A 644 -14.90 70.09 7.74
C PRO A 644 -15.89 69.27 6.90
N THR A 645 -15.55 68.06 6.48
CA THR A 645 -16.40 67.19 5.62
C THR A 645 -16.80 65.91 6.34
N ALA A 646 -17.36 66.04 7.54
CA ALA A 646 -17.68 64.92 8.41
C ALA A 646 -18.85 64.03 7.91
N ILE A 647 -19.89 64.62 7.29
CA ILE A 647 -21.09 63.90 6.84
C ILE A 647 -21.65 64.56 5.56
N LYS A 648 -22.02 63.76 4.54
CA LYS A 648 -22.74 64.20 3.34
C LYS A 648 -24.02 63.38 3.15
N ILE A 649 -25.18 64.06 3.10
CA ILE A 649 -26.50 63.44 2.89
C ILE A 649 -27.13 64.06 1.64
N VAL A 650 -27.53 63.24 0.67
CA VAL A 650 -28.04 63.67 -0.64
C VAL A 650 -29.38 62.97 -0.90
N ASP A 651 -30.44 63.74 -1.11
CA ASP A 651 -31.81 63.23 -1.36
C ASP A 651 -32.43 63.79 -2.66
N THR A 652 -31.64 64.51 -3.46
CA THR A 652 -32.00 65.25 -4.69
C THR A 652 -32.77 66.57 -4.50
N ASN A 653 -33.24 66.90 -3.29
CA ASN A 653 -33.90 68.17 -2.95
C ASN A 653 -33.04 69.10 -2.09
N GLN A 654 -31.83 68.67 -1.72
CA GLN A 654 -30.85 69.51 -1.04
C GLN A 654 -30.47 70.74 -1.88
N GLY A 655 -30.42 71.93 -1.27
CA GLY A 655 -30.12 73.19 -1.94
C GLY A 655 -29.73 74.30 -0.97
N ALA A 656 -29.10 75.36 -1.48
CA ALA A 656 -28.69 76.49 -0.64
C ALA A 656 -29.91 77.18 0.00
N GLY A 657 -29.83 77.46 1.31
CA GLY A 657 -30.91 78.08 2.08
C GLY A 657 -31.95 77.10 2.64
N LYS A 658 -31.94 75.83 2.21
CA LYS A 658 -32.84 74.81 2.74
C LYS A 658 -32.30 74.14 3.99
N VAL A 659 -33.20 73.75 4.89
CA VAL A 659 -32.89 73.00 6.12
C VAL A 659 -33.50 71.60 6.06
N LEU A 660 -32.77 70.57 6.52
CA LEU A 660 -33.26 69.20 6.57
C LEU A 660 -34.30 69.12 7.70
N THR A 661 -35.56 68.97 7.33
CA THR A 661 -36.69 68.87 8.25
C THR A 661 -37.21 67.44 8.28
N SER A 662 -37.55 66.92 9.47
CA SER A 662 -38.22 65.62 9.59
C SER A 662 -39.74 65.79 9.47
N ASP A 663 -40.40 64.89 8.77
CA ASP A 663 -41.86 64.74 8.88
C ASP A 663 -42.27 63.95 10.14
N ALA A 664 -43.58 63.75 10.31
CA ALA A 664 -44.16 63.02 11.46
C ALA A 664 -43.80 61.52 11.48
N ASN A 665 -43.28 60.97 10.38
CA ASN A 665 -42.85 59.58 10.27
C ASN A 665 -41.33 59.41 10.40
N GLY A 666 -40.59 60.50 10.65
CA GLY A 666 -39.14 60.46 10.82
C GLY A 666 -38.35 60.54 9.50
N VAL A 667 -38.99 60.88 8.38
CA VAL A 667 -38.32 61.00 7.08
C VAL A 667 -37.79 62.43 6.93
N GLY A 668 -36.47 62.56 6.77
CA GLY A 668 -35.80 63.85 6.56
C GLY A 668 -35.95 64.34 5.11
N THR A 669 -36.33 65.60 4.91
CA THR A 669 -36.42 66.28 3.60
C THR A 669 -36.12 67.78 3.73
N TRP A 670 -35.43 68.37 2.75
CA TRP A 670 -34.97 69.78 2.78
C TRP A 670 -36.08 70.84 2.45
N LYS A 671 -36.27 71.93 3.25
CA LYS A 671 -37.35 72.99 3.13
C LYS A 671 -36.96 74.47 3.53
N ASP A 672 -37.83 75.49 3.27
CA ASP A 672 -37.67 76.99 3.46
C ASP A 672 -38.46 77.63 4.68
N VAL A 673 -38.29 78.94 5.06
CA VAL A 673 -38.86 79.66 6.28
C VAL A 673 -39.40 81.13 6.03
N GLU A 674 -40.56 81.60 6.60
CA GLU A 674 -41.16 82.99 6.45
C GLU A 674 -41.74 83.68 7.74
N LEU A 675 -41.72 85.04 7.87
CA LEU A 675 -41.98 85.86 9.11
C LEU A 675 -43.21 86.83 9.20
N PHE A 676 -43.76 87.44 8.13
CA PHE A 676 -45.01 88.26 8.18
C PHE A 676 -46.06 87.68 7.22
N LYS A 677 -47.34 87.59 7.61
CA LYS A 677 -48.31 86.69 6.92
C LYS A 677 -49.61 87.30 6.41
N GLY A 678 -49.76 88.63 6.28
CA GLY A 678 -51.02 89.17 5.74
C GLY A 678 -51.01 90.61 5.28
N ALA A 679 -52.00 90.93 4.42
CA ALA A 679 -52.22 92.28 3.91
C ALA A 679 -52.69 93.24 5.02
N PRO A 680 -52.20 94.50 5.03
CA PRO A 680 -52.62 95.53 5.98
C PRO A 680 -54.11 95.89 5.80
N ALA A 681 -54.80 96.19 6.90
CA ALA A 681 -56.16 96.73 6.89
C ALA A 681 -56.11 98.24 7.13
N VAL A 682 -56.62 99.02 6.16
CA VAL A 682 -56.56 100.48 6.16
C VAL A 682 -57.84 101.10 6.68
N GLY A 683 -57.66 102.12 7.51
CA GLY A 683 -58.71 102.86 8.15
C GLY A 683 -59.32 103.92 7.23
N ARG A 684 -60.61 104.14 7.41
CA ARG A 684 -61.45 105.04 6.64
C ARG A 684 -61.66 106.33 7.41
N PHE A 685 -61.29 107.47 6.84
CA PHE A 685 -61.60 108.77 7.41
C PHE A 685 -63.03 109.17 7.05
N THR A 686 -63.78 109.66 8.04
CA THR A 686 -65.19 110.05 7.89
C THR A 686 -65.39 111.55 7.92
N TRP A 687 -64.41 112.28 8.44
CA TRP A 687 -64.34 113.73 8.32
C TRP A 687 -63.98 114.06 6.87
N ASN A 688 -64.64 114.98 6.18
CA ASN A 688 -64.23 115.42 4.84
C ASN A 688 -63.13 116.47 4.94
N ALA A 689 -62.15 116.40 4.03
CA ALA A 689 -61.10 117.42 3.93
C ALA A 689 -61.68 118.80 3.65
N GLY A 690 -61.05 119.85 4.15
CA GLY A 690 -61.54 121.22 3.94
C GLY A 690 -62.74 121.63 4.81
N VAL A 691 -63.41 120.67 5.48
CA VAL A 691 -64.60 120.95 6.32
C VAL A 691 -64.20 121.27 7.76
N ARG A 692 -64.73 122.38 8.29
CA ARG A 692 -64.46 122.81 9.67
C ARG A 692 -65.24 121.97 10.68
N LEU A 693 -64.55 121.48 11.72
CA LEU A 693 -65.20 120.86 12.87
C LEU A 693 -65.47 121.91 13.95
N GLY A 694 -66.72 122.01 14.42
CA GLY A 694 -67.13 122.98 15.46
C GLY A 694 -66.54 122.67 16.85
N ASN A 695 -66.24 123.71 17.64
CA ASN A 695 -65.45 123.55 18.87
C ASN A 695 -66.18 122.90 20.04
N SER A 696 -65.34 122.33 20.92
CA SER A 696 -65.56 121.79 22.26
C SER A 696 -66.16 120.38 22.41
N ARG A 697 -66.50 119.67 21.32
CA ARG A 697 -66.99 118.27 21.35
C ARG A 697 -66.02 117.29 20.68
N TRP A 698 -66.09 116.01 21.07
CA TRP A 698 -65.40 114.91 20.38
C TRP A 698 -66.08 114.64 19.03
N ASN A 699 -65.27 114.57 17.98
CA ASN A 699 -65.70 114.29 16.63
C ASN A 699 -64.99 113.03 16.13
N LYS A 700 -65.74 112.04 15.65
CA LYS A 700 -65.14 110.89 14.97
C LYS A 700 -64.55 111.34 13.64
N ILE A 701 -63.27 111.03 13.46
CA ILE A 701 -62.50 111.42 12.28
C ILE A 701 -62.08 110.24 11.42
N ALA A 702 -61.82 109.05 11.99
CA ALA A 702 -61.55 107.84 11.21
C ALA A 702 -61.85 106.54 11.95
N THR A 703 -61.87 105.42 11.22
CA THR A 703 -62.00 104.08 11.80
C THR A 703 -61.12 103.06 11.07
N VAL A 704 -60.40 102.18 11.77
CA VAL A 704 -59.68 101.03 11.18
C VAL A 704 -60.17 99.71 11.75
N VAL A 705 -60.31 98.70 10.88
CA VAL A 705 -60.69 97.35 11.30
C VAL A 705 -59.43 96.52 11.54
N VAL A 706 -59.29 95.95 12.73
CA VAL A 706 -58.16 95.13 13.15
C VAL A 706 -58.58 93.66 13.23
N LYS A 707 -57.79 92.76 12.64
CA LYS A 707 -58.07 91.31 12.63
C LYS A 707 -57.90 90.70 14.04
N PRO A 708 -58.49 89.54 14.34
CA PRO A 708 -58.15 88.78 15.55
C PRO A 708 -56.65 88.54 15.66
N GLY A 709 -56.11 88.60 16.88
CA GLY A 709 -54.69 88.38 17.20
C GLY A 709 -53.86 89.67 17.32
N THR A 710 -52.55 89.48 17.41
CA THR A 710 -51.59 90.57 17.57
C THR A 710 -51.44 91.32 16.25
N ASN A 711 -51.77 92.60 16.27
CA ASN A 711 -51.60 93.46 15.12
C ASN A 711 -50.79 94.70 15.51
N MET A 712 -49.96 95.17 14.60
CA MET A 712 -49.29 96.46 14.73
C MET A 712 -50.20 97.53 14.11
N VAL A 713 -50.51 98.60 14.86
CA VAL A 713 -51.41 99.69 14.44
C VAL A 713 -50.64 101.01 14.34
N PHE A 714 -50.96 101.76 13.29
CA PHE A 714 -50.20 102.92 12.82
C PHE A 714 -51.16 104.12 12.63
N VAL A 715 -50.86 105.28 13.24
CA VAL A 715 -51.73 106.49 13.23
C VAL A 715 -50.94 107.78 12.94
N LYS A 716 -51.47 108.63 12.04
CA LYS A 716 -51.01 110.01 11.78
C LYS A 716 -52.16 110.91 11.33
N LEU A 717 -52.18 112.15 11.81
CA LEU A 717 -53.13 113.20 11.44
C LEU A 717 -52.45 114.55 11.23
N HIS A 718 -52.81 115.24 10.15
CA HIS A 718 -52.37 116.60 9.82
C HIS A 718 -53.55 117.57 9.87
N ILE A 719 -53.42 118.65 10.66
CA ILE A 719 -54.52 119.57 10.99
C ILE A 719 -54.11 121.03 10.70
N LEU A 720 -55.00 121.72 9.98
CA LEU A 720 -54.91 123.13 9.57
C LEU A 720 -55.93 123.98 10.35
N SER A 721 -55.55 125.16 10.83
CA SER A 721 -56.42 126.08 11.60
C SER A 721 -56.43 127.49 11.01
N SER A 722 -57.28 127.73 10.00
CA SER A 722 -57.14 128.87 9.07
C SER A 722 -57.67 130.25 9.56
N GLN A 723 -58.07 130.41 10.82
CA GLN A 723 -58.72 131.65 11.33
C GLN A 723 -58.35 132.03 12.78
N VAL A 724 -57.33 131.42 13.38
CA VAL A 724 -56.88 131.79 14.73
C VAL A 724 -55.62 132.65 14.64
N PRO A 725 -55.56 133.85 15.24
CA PRO A 725 -54.35 134.66 15.28
C PRO A 725 -53.23 133.86 15.93
N HIS A 726 -52.10 133.76 15.24
CA HIS A 726 -50.95 133.04 15.75
C HIS A 726 -50.19 133.93 16.76
N PRO A 727 -49.81 133.47 17.96
CA PRO A 727 -50.27 132.27 18.68
C PRO A 727 -51.40 132.59 19.69
N THR A 728 -52.42 131.73 19.77
CA THR A 728 -53.48 131.79 20.80
C THR A 728 -53.47 130.48 21.62
N LYS A 729 -53.63 130.55 22.95
CA LYS A 729 -53.72 129.36 23.82
C LYS A 729 -54.97 128.54 23.49
N ALA A 730 -54.80 127.44 22.76
CA ALA A 730 -55.87 126.51 22.39
C ALA A 730 -55.28 125.10 22.15
N TYR A 731 -56.09 124.04 22.27
CA TYR A 731 -55.62 122.65 22.22
C TYR A 731 -56.37 121.77 21.20
N THR A 732 -55.68 120.71 20.78
CA THR A 732 -56.31 119.53 20.19
C THR A 732 -55.94 118.25 20.91
N ARG A 733 -56.88 117.33 20.96
CA ARG A 733 -56.68 116.00 21.52
C ARG A 733 -57.23 114.95 20.58
N VAL A 734 -56.43 113.93 20.30
CA VAL A 734 -56.83 112.74 19.56
C VAL A 734 -56.94 111.57 20.51
N TYR A 735 -58.00 110.79 20.31
CA TYR A 735 -58.36 109.62 21.09
C TYR A 735 -58.58 108.44 20.13
N VAL A 736 -57.89 107.32 20.37
CA VAL A 736 -58.19 106.05 19.72
C VAL A 736 -58.84 105.11 20.73
N GLY A 737 -60.01 104.61 20.40
CA GLY A 737 -60.73 103.64 21.23
C GLY A 737 -61.64 102.73 20.44
N LEU A 738 -62.31 101.80 21.13
CA LEU A 738 -63.19 100.81 20.50
C LEU A 738 -64.62 101.32 20.26
N LYS A 739 -64.91 102.59 20.58
CA LYS A 739 -66.23 103.19 20.44
C LYS A 739 -66.17 104.57 19.77
N ASP A 740 -67.25 104.88 19.06
CA ASP A 740 -67.51 106.17 18.42
C ASP A 740 -68.03 107.17 19.46
N VAL A 741 -67.28 108.25 19.70
CA VAL A 741 -67.56 109.21 20.79
C VAL A 741 -68.18 110.53 20.28
N GLY A 742 -68.71 110.54 19.04
CA GLY A 742 -69.20 111.74 18.33
C GLY A 742 -70.52 112.37 18.83
N ALA A 743 -70.60 113.71 18.71
CA ALA A 743 -71.76 114.62 18.83
C ALA A 743 -72.45 114.85 20.21
N ASN A 744 -72.35 113.97 21.21
CA ASN A 744 -72.94 114.21 22.55
C ASN A 744 -71.95 113.91 23.68
N ASN A 745 -71.53 114.97 24.39
CA ASN A 745 -70.54 114.95 25.46
C ASN A 745 -71.13 114.42 26.80
N GLY A 746 -71.77 113.24 26.77
CA GLY A 746 -72.50 112.65 27.90
C GLY A 746 -71.80 111.47 28.61
N TYR A 747 -70.59 111.07 28.21
CA TYR A 747 -69.93 109.86 28.73
C TYR A 747 -68.56 110.19 29.33
N THR A 748 -68.52 110.45 30.63
CA THR A 748 -67.31 110.91 31.36
C THR A 748 -66.38 109.80 31.87
N ASN A 749 -66.56 108.52 31.47
CA ASN A 749 -65.83 107.38 32.06
C ASN A 749 -65.16 106.38 31.08
N GLU A 750 -64.93 106.71 29.80
CA GLU A 750 -64.25 105.78 28.87
C GLU A 750 -62.74 106.06 28.73
N LYS A 751 -61.90 105.02 28.90
CA LYS A 751 -60.44 105.11 28.80
C LYS A 751 -59.97 104.92 27.35
N PRO A 752 -59.01 105.71 26.85
CA PRO A 752 -58.43 105.49 25.53
C PRO A 752 -57.60 104.22 25.46
N VAL A 753 -57.60 103.55 24.30
CA VAL A 753 -56.54 102.59 23.96
C VAL A 753 -55.24 103.36 23.71
N TYR A 754 -55.34 104.52 23.07
CA TYR A 754 -54.24 105.44 22.84
C TYR A 754 -54.73 106.89 22.79
N THR A 755 -53.96 107.84 23.31
CA THR A 755 -54.29 109.28 23.27
C THR A 755 -53.10 110.11 22.89
N MET A 756 -53.37 111.21 22.17
CA MET A 756 -52.38 112.18 21.76
C MET A 756 -52.93 113.58 22.06
N PHE A 757 -52.09 114.49 22.53
CA PHE A 757 -52.51 115.83 22.95
C PHE A 757 -51.54 116.88 22.44
N HIS A 758 -52.07 117.98 21.90
CA HIS A 758 -51.30 119.10 21.38
C HIS A 758 -51.84 120.43 21.96
N PRO A 759 -51.12 121.08 22.89
CA PRO A 759 -51.61 122.22 23.68
C PRO A 759 -51.43 123.62 23.06
N TYR A 760 -50.78 123.74 21.90
CA TYR A 760 -50.58 125.01 21.21
C TYR A 760 -50.83 124.81 19.72
N LEU A 761 -51.74 125.56 19.13
CA LEU A 761 -52.15 125.36 17.74
C LEU A 761 -51.46 126.38 16.86
N GLU A 762 -50.58 125.88 16.01
CA GLU A 762 -50.05 126.64 14.90
C GLU A 762 -51.00 126.59 13.70
N HIS A 763 -50.76 127.41 12.68
CA HIS A 763 -51.57 127.40 11.46
C HIS A 763 -51.61 126.00 10.80
N ASP A 764 -50.56 125.19 10.98
CA ASP A 764 -50.44 123.81 10.49
C ASP A 764 -49.62 122.94 11.45
N TYR A 765 -50.11 121.75 11.84
CA TYR A 765 -49.40 120.83 12.75
C TYR A 765 -49.86 119.36 12.65
N GLU A 766 -49.00 118.43 13.09
CA GLU A 766 -49.22 116.98 12.97
C GLU A 766 -49.28 116.24 14.32
N LEU A 767 -50.01 115.13 14.33
CA LEU A 767 -50.10 114.16 15.41
C LEU A 767 -49.74 112.76 14.88
N VAL A 768 -48.59 112.18 15.27
CA VAL A 768 -48.12 110.83 14.84
C VAL A 768 -47.93 109.85 16.01
N GLY A 769 -48.34 108.58 15.85
CA GLY A 769 -48.08 107.51 16.82
C GLY A 769 -48.34 106.08 16.29
N ASN A 770 -47.69 105.07 16.87
CA ASN A 770 -47.91 103.65 16.57
C ASN A 770 -47.93 102.80 17.84
N PHE A 771 -48.71 101.71 17.83
CA PHE A 771 -48.86 100.82 18.98
C PHE A 771 -49.26 99.41 18.56
N ILE A 772 -48.93 98.43 19.40
CA ILE A 772 -49.43 97.06 19.22
C ILE A 772 -50.83 97.00 19.83
N TYR A 773 -51.80 96.58 19.02
CA TYR A 773 -53.12 96.24 19.50
C TYR A 773 -53.29 94.74 19.43
N ASN A 774 -53.40 94.11 20.60
CA ASN A 774 -53.77 92.71 20.65
C ASN A 774 -55.30 92.59 20.66
N ASN A 775 -55.87 92.25 19.51
CA ASN A 775 -57.28 91.94 19.41
C ASN A 775 -57.52 90.53 19.94
N ASN A 776 -57.68 90.42 21.26
CA ASN A 776 -57.97 89.17 21.95
C ASN A 776 -59.41 88.66 21.72
N THR A 777 -60.16 89.28 20.81
CA THR A 777 -61.49 88.80 20.42
C THR A 777 -61.38 88.03 19.11
N ASN A 778 -62.19 86.98 18.96
CA ASN A 778 -62.20 86.15 17.74
C ASN A 778 -62.92 86.82 16.55
N SER A 779 -63.23 88.11 16.67
CA SER A 779 -63.89 88.92 15.66
C SER A 779 -63.03 90.12 15.29
N TYR A 780 -63.21 90.62 14.07
CA TYR A 780 -62.62 91.89 13.66
C TYR A 780 -63.12 93.01 14.60
N GLN A 781 -62.21 93.85 15.08
CA GLN A 781 -62.53 94.98 15.94
C GLN A 781 -62.31 96.29 15.20
N THR A 782 -63.24 97.23 15.33
CA THR A 782 -63.07 98.57 14.75
C THR A 782 -62.52 99.52 15.81
N LEU A 783 -61.35 100.08 15.56
CA LEU A 783 -60.80 101.18 16.34
C LEU A 783 -61.25 102.49 15.71
N TYR A 784 -61.71 103.41 16.55
CA TYR A 784 -62.23 104.73 16.21
C TYR A 784 -61.22 105.78 16.64
N LEU A 785 -60.81 106.60 15.68
CA LEU A 785 -59.99 107.78 15.86
C LEU A 785 -60.93 108.98 16.01
N ASN A 786 -60.85 109.65 17.14
CA ASN A 786 -61.71 110.78 17.50
C ASN A 786 -60.84 111.99 17.84
N LEU A 787 -61.30 113.19 17.51
CA LEU A 787 -60.60 114.46 17.71
C LEU A 787 -61.49 115.46 18.43
N GLN A 788 -60.93 116.14 19.43
CA GLN A 788 -61.55 117.27 20.11
C GLN A 788 -60.64 118.48 20.01
N SER A 789 -61.24 119.65 19.82
CA SER A 789 -60.56 120.95 19.89
C SER A 789 -61.43 121.98 20.58
N ASP A 790 -60.84 122.94 21.27
CA ASP A 790 -61.50 124.16 21.72
C ASP A 790 -61.50 125.28 20.65
N VAL A 791 -60.89 125.05 19.48
CA VAL A 791 -60.93 125.96 18.31
C VAL A 791 -62.04 125.59 17.33
N PRO A 792 -62.92 126.54 16.93
CA PRO A 792 -64.14 126.20 16.18
C PRO A 792 -63.95 126.02 14.67
N ASN A 793 -62.71 126.14 14.18
CA ASN A 793 -62.41 126.22 12.76
C ASN A 793 -61.21 125.34 12.34
N ILE A 794 -61.02 124.19 12.98
CA ILE A 794 -59.98 123.22 12.57
C ILE A 794 -60.44 122.36 11.40
N ILE A 795 -59.50 122.05 10.51
CA ILE A 795 -59.70 121.36 9.24
C ILE A 795 -58.59 120.31 9.08
N ARG A 796 -58.87 119.12 8.50
CA ARG A 796 -57.80 118.19 8.11
C ARG A 796 -57.31 118.47 6.71
N SER A 797 -56.06 118.11 6.44
CA SER A 797 -55.53 118.04 5.09
C SER A 797 -56.27 117.00 4.22
N ALA A 798 -56.18 117.18 2.90
CA ALA A 798 -56.86 116.40 1.88
C ALA A 798 -56.23 115.04 1.56
N PHE A 799 -54.96 114.80 1.92
CA PHE A 799 -54.24 113.58 1.56
C PHE A 799 -54.35 112.49 2.64
N GLU A 800 -54.87 111.32 2.26
CA GLU A 800 -55.02 110.13 3.10
C GLU A 800 -54.25 108.93 2.54
N TYR A 801 -53.90 107.98 3.41
CA TYR A 801 -53.33 106.69 3.01
C TYR A 801 -54.38 105.77 2.36
N ASP A 802 -54.13 105.40 1.10
CA ASP A 802 -54.93 104.45 0.33
C ASP A 802 -54.12 103.18 0.04
N THR A 803 -54.70 102.01 0.33
CA THR A 803 -54.15 100.69 -0.03
C THR A 803 -53.94 100.47 -1.53
N SER A 804 -54.54 101.29 -2.39
CA SER A 804 -54.40 101.15 -3.85
C SER A 804 -53.01 101.54 -4.35
N ALA A 805 -52.18 102.21 -3.54
CA ALA A 805 -50.77 102.50 -3.83
C ALA A 805 -49.84 101.55 -3.05
N SER A 806 -49.26 100.58 -3.76
CA SER A 806 -48.33 99.57 -3.26
C SER A 806 -46.92 100.09 -2.94
N GLN A 807 -46.81 101.17 -2.14
CA GLN A 807 -45.51 101.73 -1.75
C GLN A 807 -45.45 102.11 -0.27
N VAL A 808 -45.08 101.13 0.57
CA VAL A 808 -44.48 101.37 1.89
C VAL A 808 -43.06 100.83 1.87
N TYR A 809 -42.18 101.51 1.14
CA TYR A 809 -40.72 101.43 1.28
C TYR A 809 -40.11 102.77 0.83
N GLY A 810 -40.18 103.78 1.71
CA GLY A 810 -39.45 105.04 1.56
C GLY A 810 -40.02 106.04 0.54
N THR A 811 -40.65 107.10 1.06
CA THR A 811 -41.02 108.35 0.37
C THR A 811 -42.21 108.33 -0.60
N THR A 812 -43.42 108.19 -0.06
CA THR A 812 -44.61 108.92 -0.53
C THR A 812 -45.23 109.60 0.69
N TRP A 813 -45.30 110.93 0.67
CA TRP A 813 -45.67 111.75 1.82
C TRP A 813 -47.19 111.75 2.01
N TYR A 814 -47.73 110.76 2.73
CA TYR A 814 -49.13 110.76 3.14
C TYR A 814 -49.29 111.50 4.46
N GLU A 815 -50.09 112.55 4.43
CA GLU A 815 -50.24 113.47 5.57
C GLU A 815 -51.16 112.90 6.66
N ASN A 816 -52.15 112.05 6.30
CA ASN A 816 -53.04 111.37 7.24
C ASN A 816 -53.07 109.86 7.00
N TRP A 817 -52.88 109.04 8.05
CA TRP A 817 -53.00 107.58 7.96
C TRP A 817 -53.51 106.94 9.25
N PHE A 818 -54.27 105.86 9.10
CA PHE A 818 -54.68 105.02 10.21
C PHE A 818 -54.86 103.57 9.73
N TYR A 819 -53.94 102.64 10.01
CA TYR A 819 -54.00 101.25 9.48
C TYR A 819 -53.42 100.18 10.45
N SER A 820 -53.64 98.88 10.16
CA SER A 820 -53.14 97.75 10.97
C SER A 820 -52.58 96.56 10.17
N VAL A 821 -51.62 95.80 10.71
CA VAL A 821 -50.98 94.63 10.06
C VAL A 821 -50.84 93.41 11.00
N PRO A 822 -51.18 92.16 10.58
CA PRO A 822 -50.99 90.95 11.40
C PRO A 822 -49.53 90.49 11.49
N VAL A 823 -49.12 89.97 12.65
CA VAL A 823 -47.78 89.37 12.86
C VAL A 823 -47.88 87.91 13.33
N ASN A 824 -46.86 87.10 12.99
CA ASN A 824 -46.83 85.64 13.17
C ASN A 824 -46.40 85.23 14.58
#